data_AF-A0A958PY25-F1
#
_entry.id   AF-A0A958PY25-F1
#
_cell.length_a   1.000
_cell.length_b   1.000
_cell.length_c   1.000
_cell.angle_alpha   90.00
_cell.angle_beta   90.00
_cell.angle_gamma   90.00
#
_symmetry.space_group_name_H-M   'P 1'
#
loop_
_entity.id
_entity.type
_entity.pdbx_description
1 polymer ?
#
loop_
_entity_poly.entity_id
_entity_poly.type
_entity_poly.pdbx_seq_one_letter_code
_entity_poly.pdbx_strand_id
1 'polypeptide(L)'
;QCGLPKLMALELFKPFIYNKLEEKGFVTTIKSAKKMVEKQKPVVWDMLDEVIKEHPVLLNRAPTLHRLGIQAFEPILIEGKAIQLHPLVCTAYNADFDGDQMAVHVPLSVEAQVEARVLMMSTNNILSPAHGKPIIVPTQDIVLGLYYMTRERPFAKGSGKVFADRDELRLAYESKEVDLQAGVKVRVDGTTYDTTVGRVLLFDVFPEGLGFEHANKVMNKRTLGDLVNECFRVCGNKATVIISDRLKDLGYTYATKAGISIAMRDMAIPAAKAELLAEAEKRISTVENQYQEGLITAGERYNKAIDIWADIGDRVANDMMSGIATDTFTAPEGVAATNDADAPKTVTGASFNSIFMMADSGARGSSQQIRQLAGMRGLMAKPDGSIIETPIKANFREGLSVGEYFISTHGARKGLADTALKTANSGYLTRRLVDVAQDCVVTGYDCGTLSGIDVTALTEGGEEIESLYDRILGRVALEDIRDPITGDLLIAVDKEIDEEAANRIADAGIDRVLIRSVLTCEQRFGVCALCYGRDLARGHLANLGEAVGVIAAQSIGEPGTQLTMRTFHIGGTATGRAEQTNLLARYAGNVHYIDAHLVESPRGLVVMGRKAEVALIDPKDNRERERHALVFGAVVKHVEGESVKSGAMLAEWDPFSVPIMTEVGGTVEWRDINELTLEERTDERTGFAEREICEAKDRSTDLRPAIVIKAETGKEHVFYLPVGVKVVVDNKEQVFPGSVLAKRERETTKTKDITGGLPRVAELFEARKPKIPADVSDIDGIVSFGEDYRGKRRIIVTPEVGEAVEYLIAKNKHVLVEEGDRIRAGEALTSGSANPHDILRILGVRELAKYLVNEAQEVYRLQGVRINDKHIEVIVRQMLSKVRIVSPGDTRYLEGESVERFLFQEENERMIAEGKQPATYEPLLLGITKASLSTDSFISAASFQETTKVLTEASSSAKVDNLRGLKENVIMGRLIPAGTGFLTVDNKEGPLEVEGGDMGGRETVVVVPGGGSAAGQSHHFDAELS
;
A
#
# COMPACT_ATOMS: atom_id res chain seq x y z
N GLN A 1 28.95 7.82 -7.07
CA GLN A 1 29.66 9.01 -7.60
C GLN A 1 28.68 9.89 -8.37
N CYS A 2 28.99 11.17 -8.57
CA CYS A 2 28.23 12.08 -9.44
C CYS A 2 29.17 12.97 -10.26
N GLY A 3 28.78 13.35 -11.47
CA GLY A 3 29.57 14.28 -12.30
C GLY A 3 29.26 15.73 -11.94
N LEU A 4 30.28 16.48 -11.52
CA LEU A 4 30.19 17.88 -11.15
C LEU A 4 30.95 18.75 -12.17
N PRO A 5 30.29 19.74 -12.80
CA PRO A 5 30.93 20.66 -13.72
C PRO A 5 32.13 21.38 -13.10
N LYS A 6 33.26 21.42 -13.83
CA LYS A 6 34.50 22.08 -13.39
C LYS A 6 34.31 23.50 -12.87
N LEU A 7 33.50 24.32 -13.55
CA LEU A 7 33.23 25.71 -13.13
C LEU A 7 32.42 25.77 -11.83
N MET A 8 31.46 24.85 -11.63
CA MET A 8 30.69 24.78 -10.38
C MET A 8 31.57 24.30 -9.24
N ALA A 9 32.36 23.26 -9.46
CA ALA A 9 33.31 22.74 -8.48
C ALA A 9 34.32 23.82 -8.06
N LEU A 10 34.86 24.58 -9.03
CA LEU A 10 35.76 25.69 -8.77
C LEU A 10 35.13 26.74 -7.84
N GLU A 11 33.85 27.05 -8.03
CA GLU A 11 33.12 28.02 -7.19
C GLU A 11 32.86 27.49 -5.78
N LEU A 12 32.40 26.24 -5.68
CA LEU A 12 32.04 25.59 -4.41
C LEU A 12 33.27 25.38 -3.50
N PHE A 13 34.41 25.01 -4.08
CA PHE A 13 35.61 24.65 -3.32
C PHE A 13 36.64 25.79 -3.21
N LYS A 14 36.32 27.03 -3.59
CA LYS A 14 37.25 28.18 -3.56
C LYS A 14 38.07 28.30 -2.25
N PRO A 15 37.47 28.22 -1.05
CA PRO A 15 38.22 28.41 0.19
C PRO A 15 39.30 27.32 0.39
N PHE A 16 38.97 26.07 0.04
CA PHE A 16 39.88 24.93 0.15
C PHE A 16 41.04 25.05 -0.86
N ILE A 17 40.74 25.49 -2.08
CA ILE A 17 41.75 25.73 -3.11
C ILE A 17 42.71 26.84 -2.68
N TYR A 18 42.22 27.94 -2.10
CA TYR A 18 43.09 29.01 -1.59
C TYR A 18 44.06 28.50 -0.51
N ASN A 19 43.54 27.73 0.45
CA ASN A 19 44.36 27.13 1.50
C ASN A 19 45.42 26.18 0.91
N LYS A 20 45.03 25.29 -0.02
CA LYS A 20 45.95 24.35 -0.67
C LYS A 20 47.03 25.03 -1.53
N LEU A 21 46.67 26.09 -2.25
CA LEU A 21 47.64 26.87 -3.04
C LEU A 21 48.70 27.56 -2.15
N GLU A 22 48.28 28.04 -0.98
CA GLU A 22 49.17 28.63 0.02
C GLU A 22 50.04 27.57 0.70
N GLU A 23 49.44 26.45 1.12
CA GLU A 23 50.12 25.30 1.75
C GLU A 23 51.24 24.75 0.84
N LYS A 24 51.00 24.67 -0.47
CA LYS A 24 52.00 24.21 -1.46
C LYS A 24 52.97 25.30 -1.94
N GLY A 25 52.83 26.53 -1.46
CA GLY A 25 53.74 27.63 -1.78
C GLY A 25 53.61 28.21 -3.20
N PHE A 26 52.54 27.90 -3.94
CA PHE A 26 52.28 28.51 -5.26
C PHE A 26 51.92 30.00 -5.15
N VAL A 27 51.41 30.41 -4.00
CA VAL A 27 51.03 31.78 -3.67
C VAL A 27 51.40 32.11 -2.23
N THR A 28 51.85 33.34 -2.00
CA THR A 28 52.21 33.83 -0.66
C THR A 28 51.08 34.55 0.05
N THR A 29 50.00 34.88 -0.66
CA THR A 29 48.84 35.59 -0.10
C THR A 29 47.54 35.13 -0.74
N ILE A 30 46.45 35.13 0.04
CA ILE A 30 45.10 34.82 -0.43
C ILE A 30 44.68 35.72 -1.61
N LYS A 31 45.12 36.99 -1.64
CA LYS A 31 44.83 37.91 -2.77
C LYS A 31 45.47 37.42 -4.07
N SER A 32 46.67 36.86 -4.01
CA SER A 32 47.33 36.26 -5.17
C SER A 32 46.63 34.96 -5.59
N ALA A 33 46.23 34.13 -4.61
CA ALA A 33 45.43 32.92 -4.83
C ALA A 33 44.12 33.23 -5.58
N LYS A 34 43.38 34.25 -5.13
CA LYS A 34 42.14 34.71 -5.76
C LYS A 34 42.35 35.09 -7.23
N LYS A 35 43.38 35.89 -7.54
CA LYS A 35 43.72 36.25 -8.93
C LYS A 35 44.10 35.03 -9.78
N MET A 36 44.73 34.02 -9.19
CA MET A 36 45.11 32.79 -9.90
C MET A 36 43.89 31.93 -10.24
N VAL A 37 42.96 31.79 -9.29
CA VAL A 37 41.69 31.08 -9.46
C VAL A 37 40.78 31.79 -10.46
N GLU A 38 40.65 33.12 -10.39
CA GLU A 38 39.86 33.91 -11.35
C GLU A 38 40.40 33.79 -12.79
N LYS A 39 41.72 33.67 -12.95
CA LYS A 39 42.37 33.44 -14.25
C LYS A 39 42.36 31.97 -14.70
N GLN A 40 41.82 31.05 -13.89
CA GLN A 40 41.71 29.62 -14.20
C GLN A 40 43.04 29.00 -14.67
N LYS A 41 44.15 29.32 -13.98
CA LYS A 41 45.45 28.75 -14.35
C LYS A 41 45.44 27.21 -14.24
N PRO A 42 46.22 26.48 -15.05
CA PRO A 42 46.26 25.01 -15.04
C PRO A 42 46.44 24.39 -13.64
N VAL A 43 47.35 24.95 -12.84
CA VAL A 43 47.65 24.50 -11.46
C VAL A 43 46.41 24.47 -10.56
N VAL A 44 45.42 25.34 -10.81
CA VAL A 44 44.18 25.39 -10.02
C VAL A 44 43.35 24.13 -10.21
N TRP A 45 43.37 23.53 -11.40
CA TRP A 45 42.65 22.30 -11.70
C TRP A 45 43.27 21.10 -10.98
N ASP A 46 44.60 21.03 -10.93
CA ASP A 46 45.31 19.99 -10.18
C ASP A 46 45.01 20.08 -8.67
N MET A 47 44.95 21.31 -8.13
CA MET A 47 44.57 21.51 -6.72
C MET A 47 43.11 21.18 -6.47
N LEU A 48 42.22 21.50 -7.41
CA LEU A 48 40.81 21.19 -7.30
C LEU A 48 40.58 19.67 -7.27
N ASP A 49 41.28 18.91 -8.11
CA ASP A 49 41.17 17.45 -8.14
C ASP A 49 41.63 16.81 -6.81
N GLU A 50 42.71 17.32 -6.22
CA GLU A 50 43.17 16.89 -4.89
C GLU A 50 42.20 17.24 -3.77
N VAL A 51 41.61 18.43 -3.79
CA VAL A 51 40.61 18.87 -2.79
C VAL A 51 39.33 18.04 -2.87
N ILE A 52 38.92 17.66 -4.09
CA ILE A 52 37.69 16.89 -4.31
C ILE A 52 37.86 15.43 -3.91
N LYS A 53 39.08 14.90 -3.97
CA LYS A 53 39.36 13.52 -3.62
C LYS A 53 38.93 13.25 -2.17
N GLU A 54 38.11 12.22 -1.99
CA GLU A 54 37.53 11.82 -0.69
C GLU A 54 36.62 12.88 -0.03
N HIS A 55 36.24 13.96 -0.72
CA HIS A 55 35.29 14.97 -0.21
C HIS A 55 33.88 14.72 -0.74
N PRO A 56 32.95 14.15 0.07
CA PRO A 56 31.58 13.89 -0.39
C PRO A 56 30.79 15.18 -0.61
N VAL A 57 29.93 15.22 -1.62
CA VAL A 57 28.94 16.29 -1.84
C VAL A 57 27.53 15.75 -1.70
N LEU A 58 26.61 16.59 -1.23
CA LEU A 58 25.21 16.23 -1.10
C LEU A 58 24.45 16.72 -2.33
N LEU A 59 23.70 15.82 -2.97
CA LEU A 59 22.76 16.17 -4.04
C LEU A 59 21.34 16.16 -3.48
N ASN A 60 20.57 17.20 -3.81
CA ASN A 60 19.18 17.35 -3.39
C ASN A 60 18.29 17.65 -4.61
N ARG A 61 17.16 16.94 -4.72
CA ARG A 61 16.07 17.29 -5.65
C ARG A 61 14.88 17.81 -4.87
N ALA A 62 14.45 19.04 -5.17
CA ALA A 62 13.27 19.63 -4.57
C ALA A 62 12.01 19.27 -5.38
N PRO A 63 10.85 19.03 -4.73
CA PRO A 63 10.63 18.98 -3.28
C PRO A 63 11.08 17.65 -2.65
N THR A 64 11.76 17.71 -1.50
CA THR A 64 12.24 16.53 -0.76
C THR A 64 11.10 15.89 0.04
N LEU A 65 10.41 14.90 -0.52
CA LEU A 65 9.29 14.21 0.14
C LEU A 65 9.72 13.11 1.12
N HIS A 66 10.91 12.55 0.91
CA HIS A 66 11.48 11.48 1.71
C HIS A 66 13.01 11.61 1.77
N ARG A 67 13.64 10.93 2.74
CA ARG A 67 15.08 11.05 2.99
C ARG A 67 15.98 10.77 1.78
N LEU A 68 15.58 9.90 0.85
CA LEU A 68 16.41 9.57 -0.32
C LEU A 68 16.42 10.68 -1.39
N GLY A 69 15.59 11.71 -1.23
CA GLY A 69 15.69 12.94 -2.02
C GLY A 69 16.93 13.78 -1.67
N ILE A 70 17.72 13.38 -0.66
CA ILE A 70 19.05 13.92 -0.37
C ILE A 70 20.01 12.74 -0.14
N GLN A 71 21.09 12.67 -0.92
CA GLN A 71 22.11 11.64 -0.78
C GLN A 71 23.50 12.22 -1.00
N ALA A 72 24.51 11.57 -0.44
CA ALA A 72 25.91 11.90 -0.63
C ALA A 72 26.54 11.11 -1.77
N PHE A 73 27.41 11.78 -2.52
CA PHE A 73 28.17 11.22 -3.62
C PHE A 73 29.60 11.76 -3.60
N GLU A 74 30.53 10.98 -4.14
CA GLU A 74 31.86 11.48 -4.48
C GLU A 74 31.81 12.22 -5.84
N PRO A 75 32.33 13.46 -5.93
CA PRO A 75 32.31 14.23 -7.18
C PRO A 75 33.36 13.72 -8.16
N ILE A 76 33.00 13.70 -9.44
CA ILE A 76 33.91 13.53 -10.57
C ILE A 76 33.86 14.81 -11.41
N LEU A 77 35.02 15.41 -11.67
CA LEU A 77 35.09 16.61 -12.50
C LEU A 77 34.71 16.30 -13.95
N ILE A 78 33.70 17.00 -14.46
CA ILE A 78 33.25 16.89 -15.85
C ILE A 78 33.26 18.24 -16.57
N GLU A 79 33.32 18.18 -17.90
CA GLU A 79 33.12 19.34 -18.75
C GLU A 79 31.64 19.68 -18.90
N GLY A 80 31.33 20.93 -19.20
CA GLY A 80 29.95 21.42 -19.40
C GLY A 80 29.38 22.14 -18.18
N LYS A 81 28.03 22.17 -18.08
CA LYS A 81 27.28 22.90 -17.04
C LYS A 81 26.18 22.06 -16.38
N ALA A 82 26.00 20.81 -16.80
CA ALA A 82 24.97 19.92 -16.28
C ALA A 82 25.58 18.97 -15.25
N ILE A 83 24.84 18.70 -14.18
CA ILE A 83 25.21 17.67 -13.19
C ILE A 83 24.89 16.30 -13.80
N GLN A 84 25.81 15.35 -13.69
CA GLN A 84 25.54 13.95 -14.07
C GLN A 84 25.14 13.15 -12.84
N LEU A 85 23.97 12.53 -12.91
CA LEU A 85 23.42 11.67 -11.88
C LEU A 85 23.54 10.20 -12.29
N HIS A 86 23.78 9.32 -11.32
CA HIS A 86 23.83 7.89 -11.57
C HIS A 86 22.43 7.31 -11.86
N PRO A 87 22.22 6.50 -12.92
CA PRO A 87 20.87 6.04 -13.31
C PRO A 87 20.10 5.27 -12.22
N LEU A 88 20.79 4.45 -11.43
CA LEU A 88 20.15 3.64 -10.37
C LEU A 88 19.59 4.48 -9.20
N VAL A 89 20.03 5.74 -9.03
CA VAL A 89 19.48 6.62 -7.99
C VAL A 89 18.34 7.51 -8.51
N CYS A 90 18.09 7.54 -9.82
CA CYS A 90 17.01 8.36 -10.39
C CYS A 90 15.64 7.95 -9.84
N THR A 91 15.42 6.65 -9.58
CA THR A 91 14.20 6.14 -8.94
C THR A 91 14.02 6.72 -7.54
N ALA A 92 15.10 6.77 -6.76
CA ALA A 92 15.10 7.29 -5.40
C ALA A 92 14.89 8.81 -5.36
N TYR A 93 15.41 9.55 -6.34
CA TYR A 93 15.14 10.99 -6.47
C TYR A 93 13.79 11.29 -7.14
N ASN A 94 13.14 10.28 -7.73
CA ASN A 94 12.04 10.44 -8.68
C ASN A 94 12.37 11.47 -9.78
N ALA A 95 13.61 11.44 -10.27
CA ALA A 95 14.17 12.42 -11.19
C ALA A 95 13.91 12.04 -12.65
N ASP A 96 13.40 13.00 -13.42
CA ASP A 96 13.22 12.90 -14.86
C ASP A 96 14.23 13.81 -15.58
N PHE A 97 14.61 13.45 -16.81
CA PHE A 97 15.61 14.20 -17.59
C PHE A 97 14.97 15.12 -18.64
N ASP A 98 13.86 15.78 -18.29
CA ASP A 98 13.12 16.72 -19.15
C ASP A 98 13.43 18.21 -18.86
N GLY A 99 14.34 18.47 -17.92
CA GLY A 99 14.74 19.82 -17.50
C GLY A 99 14.87 20.01 -15.99
N ASP A 100 14.68 18.95 -15.21
CA ASP A 100 14.86 18.96 -13.75
C ASP A 100 16.22 19.51 -13.31
N GLN A 101 16.20 20.17 -12.15
CA GLN A 101 17.38 20.75 -11.53
C GLN A 101 17.62 20.10 -10.16
N MET A 102 18.89 19.94 -9.81
CA MET A 102 19.33 19.48 -8.49
C MET A 102 20.26 20.50 -7.84
N ALA A 103 20.15 20.63 -6.53
CA ALA A 103 21.04 21.45 -5.73
C ALA A 103 22.23 20.61 -5.23
N VAL A 104 23.40 21.24 -5.14
CA VAL A 104 24.63 20.66 -4.60
C VAL A 104 25.00 21.38 -3.32
N HIS A 105 25.24 20.64 -2.24
CA HIS A 105 25.75 21.18 -0.98
C HIS A 105 27.09 20.54 -0.64
N VAL A 106 28.03 21.35 -0.13
CA VAL A 106 29.36 20.87 0.29
C VAL A 106 29.42 20.82 1.82
N PRO A 107 29.56 19.63 2.44
CA PRO A 107 29.79 19.52 3.87
C PRO A 107 31.17 20.09 4.21
N LEU A 108 31.22 21.06 5.12
CA LEU A 108 32.45 21.79 5.45
C LEU A 108 33.18 21.21 6.66
N SER A 109 32.48 20.91 7.75
CA SER A 109 33.08 20.34 8.96
C SER A 109 33.48 18.87 8.75
N VAL A 110 34.47 18.41 9.52
CA VAL A 110 34.94 17.01 9.44
C VAL A 110 33.82 16.06 9.87
N GLU A 111 33.06 16.43 10.90
CA GLU A 111 31.92 15.67 11.40
C GLU A 111 30.85 15.51 10.31
N ALA A 112 30.53 16.59 9.57
CA ALA A 112 29.55 16.54 8.49
C ALA A 112 30.03 15.71 7.30
N GLN A 113 31.33 15.72 6.99
CA GLN A 113 31.91 14.88 5.94
C GLN A 113 31.84 13.40 6.31
N VAL A 114 32.16 13.05 7.57
CA VAL A 114 32.06 11.68 8.10
C VAL A 114 30.61 11.24 8.13
N GLU A 115 29.69 12.07 8.61
CA GLU A 115 28.25 11.79 8.65
C GLU A 115 27.69 11.56 7.24
N ALA A 116 28.06 12.42 6.27
CA ALA A 116 27.66 12.27 4.88
C ALA A 116 28.16 10.94 4.30
N ARG A 117 29.41 10.55 4.61
CA ARG A 117 30.02 9.31 4.11
C ARG A 117 29.43 8.05 4.76
N VAL A 118 29.15 8.09 6.06
CA VAL A 118 28.68 6.92 6.82
C VAL A 118 27.16 6.76 6.69
N LEU A 119 26.38 7.84 6.77
CA LEU A 119 24.91 7.76 6.82
C LEU A 119 24.25 8.08 5.48
N MET A 120 24.73 9.09 4.75
CA MET A 120 24.03 9.63 3.58
C MET A 120 24.53 9.10 2.24
N MET A 121 25.64 8.37 2.22
CA MET A 121 26.21 7.84 0.98
C MET A 121 25.19 6.97 0.25
N SER A 122 25.08 7.17 -1.07
CA SER A 122 24.16 6.41 -1.93
C SER A 122 24.32 4.89 -1.79
N THR A 123 25.55 4.39 -1.58
CA THR A 123 25.83 2.96 -1.38
C THR A 123 25.28 2.39 -0.07
N ASN A 124 24.95 3.22 0.91
CA ASN A 124 24.42 2.77 2.20
C ASN A 124 22.89 2.82 2.24
N ASN A 125 22.26 3.51 1.29
CA ASN A 125 20.82 3.77 1.26
C ASN A 125 20.19 3.08 0.04
N ILE A 126 20.20 1.74 0.05
CA ILE A 126 19.77 0.92 -1.10
C ILE A 126 18.37 0.32 -0.97
N LEU A 127 17.81 0.27 0.25
CA LEU A 127 16.45 -0.20 0.51
C LEU A 127 15.49 0.97 0.71
N SER A 128 14.21 0.72 0.43
CA SER A 128 13.14 1.65 0.75
C SER A 128 12.83 1.66 2.25
N PRO A 129 12.83 2.82 2.93
CA PRO A 129 12.42 2.91 4.34
C PRO A 129 10.95 2.50 4.59
N ALA A 130 10.10 2.56 3.56
CA ALA A 130 8.67 2.29 3.71
C ALA A 130 8.34 0.79 3.85
N HIS A 131 9.06 -0.08 3.14
CA HIS A 131 8.74 -1.51 3.03
C HIS A 131 9.97 -2.43 2.91
N GLY A 132 11.19 -1.91 2.94
CA GLY A 132 12.42 -2.69 3.04
C GLY A 132 12.88 -3.42 1.77
N LYS A 133 12.23 -3.23 0.62
CA LYS A 133 12.70 -3.76 -0.66
C LYS A 133 13.74 -2.83 -1.29
N PRO A 134 14.64 -3.35 -2.15
CA PRO A 134 15.61 -2.53 -2.86
C PRO A 134 14.93 -1.44 -3.70
N ILE A 135 15.45 -0.21 -3.61
CA ILE A 135 15.01 0.91 -4.46
C ILE A 135 15.94 1.12 -5.66
N ILE A 136 17.18 0.67 -5.56
CA ILE A 136 18.22 0.75 -6.60
C ILE A 136 18.06 -0.32 -7.69
N VAL A 137 16.82 -0.76 -7.95
CA VAL A 137 16.54 -1.78 -8.94
C VAL A 137 16.76 -1.19 -10.34
N PRO A 138 17.40 -1.93 -11.27
CA PRO A 138 17.46 -1.56 -12.67
C PRO A 138 16.09 -1.15 -13.22
N THR A 139 16.04 -0.08 -14.02
CA THR A 139 14.80 0.42 -14.61
C THR A 139 14.89 0.54 -16.12
N GLN A 140 13.71 0.57 -16.76
CA GLN A 140 13.53 0.89 -18.19
C GLN A 140 14.49 0.10 -19.08
N ASP A 141 15.38 0.80 -19.79
CA ASP A 141 16.27 0.25 -20.81
C ASP A 141 17.23 -0.81 -20.26
N ILE A 142 17.67 -0.67 -19.01
CA ILE A 142 18.56 -1.65 -18.37
C ILE A 142 17.83 -3.00 -18.25
N VAL A 143 16.57 -2.96 -17.79
CA VAL A 143 15.72 -4.15 -17.67
C VAL A 143 15.48 -4.75 -19.05
N LEU A 144 15.17 -3.92 -20.05
CA LEU A 144 14.91 -4.38 -21.41
C LEU A 144 16.11 -5.11 -22.03
N GLY A 145 17.33 -4.60 -21.81
CA GLY A 145 18.56 -5.22 -22.27
C GLY A 145 18.83 -6.57 -21.61
N LEU A 146 18.67 -6.67 -20.28
CA LEU A 146 18.83 -7.91 -19.52
C LEU A 146 17.73 -8.93 -19.87
N TYR A 147 16.51 -8.47 -20.05
CA TYR A 147 15.38 -9.28 -20.51
C TYR A 147 15.65 -9.86 -21.90
N TYR A 148 16.09 -9.03 -22.85
CA TYR A 148 16.44 -9.48 -24.21
C TYR A 148 17.58 -10.51 -24.18
N MET A 149 18.59 -10.30 -23.35
CA MET A 149 19.74 -11.19 -23.20
C MET A 149 19.35 -12.57 -22.64
N THR A 150 18.47 -12.61 -21.64
CA THR A 150 18.13 -13.85 -20.91
C THR A 150 16.97 -14.64 -21.52
N ARG A 151 16.34 -14.09 -22.55
CA ARG A 151 15.22 -14.72 -23.25
C ARG A 151 15.71 -15.72 -24.29
N GLU A 152 15.02 -16.86 -24.38
CA GLU A 152 15.33 -17.91 -25.34
C GLU A 152 14.60 -17.67 -26.67
N ARG A 153 15.30 -17.92 -27.78
CA ARG A 153 14.73 -17.89 -29.13
C ARG A 153 14.80 -19.29 -29.74
N PRO A 154 13.65 -19.91 -30.07
CA PRO A 154 13.63 -21.20 -30.76
C PRO A 154 14.39 -21.14 -32.08
N PHE A 155 15.15 -22.20 -32.39
CA PHE A 155 15.94 -22.35 -33.62
C PHE A 155 17.00 -21.26 -33.87
N ALA A 156 17.45 -20.54 -32.83
CA ALA A 156 18.58 -19.64 -32.95
C ALA A 156 19.88 -20.40 -33.26
N LYS A 157 20.86 -19.71 -33.86
CA LYS A 157 22.14 -20.32 -34.25
C LYS A 157 22.82 -20.94 -33.03
N GLY A 158 23.10 -22.24 -33.07
CA GLY A 158 23.73 -22.97 -31.95
C GLY A 158 22.77 -23.61 -30.95
N SER A 159 21.46 -23.57 -31.19
CA SER A 159 20.47 -24.24 -30.34
C SER A 159 20.74 -25.75 -30.24
N GLY A 160 20.64 -26.32 -29.04
CA GLY A 160 20.84 -27.74 -28.77
C GLY A 160 22.30 -28.19 -28.66
N LYS A 161 23.27 -27.28 -28.77
CA LYS A 161 24.68 -27.59 -28.51
C LYS A 161 24.94 -27.79 -27.02
N VAL A 162 25.92 -28.62 -26.72
CA VAL A 162 26.41 -28.91 -25.37
C VAL A 162 27.81 -28.35 -25.21
N PHE A 163 28.07 -27.63 -24.13
CA PHE A 163 29.36 -27.04 -23.80
C PHE A 163 29.90 -27.63 -22.49
N ALA A 164 31.21 -27.86 -22.44
CA ALA A 164 31.90 -28.47 -21.31
C ALA A 164 32.08 -27.51 -20.13
N ASP A 165 32.28 -26.21 -20.40
CA ASP A 165 32.43 -25.16 -19.40
C ASP A 165 31.94 -23.79 -19.91
N ARG A 166 32.02 -22.77 -19.04
CA ARG A 166 31.62 -21.39 -19.34
C ARG A 166 32.55 -20.71 -20.35
N ASP A 167 33.84 -21.04 -20.33
CA ASP A 167 34.85 -20.41 -21.17
C ASP A 167 34.73 -20.85 -22.64
N GLU A 168 34.41 -22.12 -22.87
CA GLU A 168 34.11 -22.68 -24.19
C GLU A 168 32.88 -21.99 -24.81
N LEU A 169 31.83 -21.79 -24.01
CA LEU A 169 30.64 -21.06 -24.45
C LEU A 169 30.95 -19.60 -24.78
N ARG A 170 31.77 -18.92 -23.95
CA ARG A 170 32.21 -17.55 -24.23
C ARG A 170 32.98 -17.47 -25.54
N LEU A 171 33.93 -18.38 -25.76
CA LEU A 171 34.71 -18.45 -27.00
C LEU A 171 33.79 -18.65 -28.21
N ALA A 172 32.80 -19.54 -28.11
CA ALA A 172 31.84 -19.80 -29.18
C ALA A 172 30.95 -18.58 -29.48
N TYR A 173 30.60 -17.80 -28.45
CA TYR A 173 29.83 -16.57 -28.62
C TYR A 173 30.66 -15.47 -29.27
N GLU A 174 31.90 -15.27 -28.82
CA GLU A 174 32.84 -14.29 -29.39
C GLU A 174 33.21 -14.62 -30.85
N SER A 175 33.35 -15.91 -31.17
CA SER A 175 33.55 -16.38 -32.54
C SER A 175 32.29 -16.32 -33.41
N LYS A 176 31.14 -15.88 -32.86
CA LYS A 176 29.83 -15.79 -33.53
C LYS A 176 29.30 -17.14 -34.04
N GLU A 177 29.70 -18.23 -33.39
CA GLU A 177 29.21 -19.58 -33.69
C GLU A 177 27.89 -19.91 -32.98
N VAL A 178 27.57 -19.19 -31.90
CA VAL A 178 26.29 -19.25 -31.20
C VAL A 178 25.66 -17.87 -31.07
N ASP A 179 24.34 -17.84 -31.09
CA ASP A 179 23.54 -16.65 -30.83
C ASP A 179 23.29 -16.48 -29.32
N LEU A 180 23.06 -15.24 -28.88
CA LEU A 180 22.87 -14.89 -27.46
C LEU A 180 21.66 -15.63 -26.84
N GLN A 181 20.63 -15.85 -27.65
CA GLN A 181 19.34 -16.39 -27.23
C GLN A 181 19.19 -17.89 -27.54
N ALA A 182 20.27 -18.54 -27.99
CA ALA A 182 20.25 -19.97 -28.27
C ALA A 182 20.12 -20.78 -26.97
N GLY A 183 19.18 -21.73 -26.96
CA GLY A 183 19.04 -22.72 -25.89
C GLY A 183 20.17 -23.75 -25.97
N VAL A 184 20.96 -23.87 -24.90
CA VAL A 184 22.20 -24.66 -24.83
C VAL A 184 22.28 -25.42 -23.51
N LYS A 185 23.01 -26.55 -23.52
CA LYS A 185 23.35 -27.30 -22.31
C LYS A 185 24.77 -26.98 -21.88
N VAL A 186 24.95 -26.50 -20.66
CA VAL A 186 26.26 -26.07 -20.17
C VAL A 186 26.51 -26.66 -18.80
N ARG A 187 27.72 -27.14 -18.55
CA ARG A 187 28.13 -27.55 -17.21
C ARG A 187 28.67 -26.35 -16.43
N VAL A 188 28.02 -26.02 -15.32
CA VAL A 188 28.39 -24.95 -14.39
C VAL A 188 28.61 -25.60 -13.03
N ASP A 189 29.78 -25.43 -12.42
CA ASP A 189 30.12 -25.95 -11.08
C ASP A 189 29.83 -27.45 -10.88
N GLY A 190 29.99 -28.24 -11.94
CA GLY A 190 29.84 -29.70 -11.93
C GLY A 190 28.45 -30.22 -12.32
N THR A 191 27.42 -29.38 -12.33
CA THR A 191 26.05 -29.72 -12.74
C THR A 191 25.75 -29.21 -14.16
N THR A 192 25.03 -30.01 -14.96
CA THR A 192 24.62 -29.61 -16.31
C THR A 192 23.24 -28.96 -16.27
N TYR A 193 23.15 -27.72 -16.73
CA TYR A 193 21.90 -26.95 -16.79
C TYR A 193 21.43 -26.74 -18.23
N ASP A 194 20.12 -26.79 -18.43
CA ASP A 194 19.45 -26.26 -19.62
C ASP A 194 19.30 -24.74 -19.47
N THR A 195 19.97 -23.99 -20.33
CA THR A 195 20.05 -22.53 -20.21
C THR A 195 20.23 -21.84 -21.56
N THR A 196 20.45 -20.52 -21.57
CA THR A 196 20.79 -19.75 -22.77
C THR A 196 22.18 -19.14 -22.65
N VAL A 197 22.82 -18.86 -23.80
CA VAL A 197 24.13 -18.20 -23.84
C VAL A 197 24.13 -16.90 -23.02
N GLY A 198 23.08 -16.09 -23.15
CA GLY A 198 22.95 -14.84 -22.38
C GLY A 198 22.80 -15.02 -20.87
N ARG A 199 22.15 -16.09 -20.38
CA ARG A 199 22.05 -16.37 -18.94
C ARG A 199 23.39 -16.78 -18.32
N VAL A 200 24.21 -17.51 -19.08
CA VAL A 200 25.58 -17.87 -18.66
C VAL A 200 26.48 -16.63 -18.58
N LEU A 201 26.42 -15.76 -19.60
CA LEU A 201 27.16 -14.50 -19.60
C LEU A 201 26.70 -13.54 -18.49
N LEU A 202 25.43 -13.60 -18.10
CA LEU A 202 24.91 -12.84 -16.97
C LEU A 202 25.49 -13.33 -15.63
N PHE A 203 25.67 -14.65 -15.49
CA PHE A 203 26.21 -15.26 -14.26
C PHE A 203 27.65 -14.84 -13.95
N ASP A 204 28.44 -14.45 -14.95
CA ASP A 204 29.81 -13.95 -14.76
C ASP A 204 29.90 -12.70 -13.87
N VAL A 205 28.79 -11.97 -13.75
CA VAL A 205 28.71 -10.74 -12.93
C VAL A 205 28.33 -11.03 -11.47
N PHE A 206 27.81 -12.23 -11.18
CA PHE A 206 27.29 -12.59 -9.86
C PHE A 206 28.42 -12.70 -8.81
N PRO A 207 28.16 -12.32 -7.55
CA PRO A 207 29.10 -12.52 -6.45
C PRO A 207 29.20 -14.00 -6.04
N GLU A 208 30.32 -14.35 -5.42
CA GLU A 208 30.53 -15.65 -4.78
C GLU A 208 29.50 -15.81 -3.64
N GLY A 209 28.56 -16.74 -3.80
CA GLY A 209 27.48 -17.01 -2.84
C GLY A 209 26.08 -17.14 -3.46
N LEU A 210 25.84 -16.57 -4.64
CA LEU A 210 24.59 -16.75 -5.38
C LEU A 210 24.71 -17.89 -6.38
N GLY A 211 23.77 -18.85 -6.31
CA GLY A 211 23.73 -19.99 -7.23
C GLY A 211 23.28 -19.62 -8.65
N PHE A 212 23.63 -20.46 -9.62
CA PHE A 212 23.25 -20.30 -11.03
C PHE A 212 21.72 -20.31 -11.26
N GLU A 213 20.95 -20.92 -10.35
CA GLU A 213 19.49 -20.97 -10.42
C GLU A 213 18.84 -19.59 -10.44
N HIS A 214 19.45 -18.61 -9.76
CA HIS A 214 18.97 -17.23 -9.77
C HIS A 214 19.23 -16.55 -11.12
N ALA A 215 20.30 -16.92 -11.81
CA ALA A 215 20.62 -16.42 -13.16
C ALA A 215 19.82 -17.14 -14.26
N ASN A 216 19.41 -18.39 -14.04
CA ASN A 216 18.71 -19.21 -15.04
C ASN A 216 17.21 -18.90 -15.19
N LYS A 217 16.84 -17.61 -15.11
CA LYS A 217 15.46 -17.11 -15.23
C LYS A 217 15.42 -16.01 -16.29
N VAL A 218 14.24 -15.73 -16.84
CA VAL A 218 14.06 -14.56 -17.69
C VAL A 218 14.04 -13.31 -16.79
N MET A 219 14.96 -12.39 -17.06
CA MET A 219 15.17 -11.21 -16.22
C MET A 219 14.17 -10.10 -16.54
N ASN A 220 12.97 -10.17 -15.96
CA ASN A 220 12.03 -9.06 -15.94
C ASN A 220 12.31 -8.13 -14.74
N LYS A 221 11.60 -7.00 -14.67
CA LYS A 221 11.76 -6.02 -13.59
C LYS A 221 11.54 -6.62 -12.19
N ARG A 222 10.60 -7.55 -12.05
CA ARG A 222 10.27 -8.19 -10.77
C ARG A 222 11.37 -9.14 -10.34
N THR A 223 11.79 -10.05 -11.21
CA THR A 223 12.86 -11.02 -10.95
C THR A 223 14.20 -10.33 -10.69
N LEU A 224 14.47 -9.20 -11.35
CA LEU A 224 15.66 -8.38 -11.05
C LEU A 224 15.57 -7.73 -9.66
N GLY A 225 14.39 -7.24 -9.27
CA GLY A 225 14.17 -6.72 -7.92
C GLY A 225 14.36 -7.81 -6.86
N ASP A 226 13.85 -9.02 -7.11
CA ASP A 226 14.00 -10.17 -6.22
C ASP A 226 15.48 -10.62 -6.14
N LEU A 227 16.19 -10.64 -7.27
CA LEU A 227 17.63 -10.94 -7.32
C LEU A 227 18.47 -9.95 -6.49
N VAL A 228 18.21 -8.65 -6.63
CA VAL A 228 18.94 -7.62 -5.85
C VAL A 228 18.60 -7.77 -4.36
N ASN A 229 17.37 -8.15 -4.01
CA ASN A 229 16.96 -8.37 -2.64
C ASN A 229 17.67 -9.60 -2.03
N GLU A 230 17.70 -10.72 -2.75
CA GLU A 230 18.41 -11.93 -2.33
C GLU A 230 19.91 -11.68 -2.18
N CYS A 231 20.52 -10.96 -3.12
CA CYS A 231 21.93 -10.54 -3.03
C CYS A 231 22.20 -9.73 -1.76
N PHE A 232 21.30 -8.79 -1.42
CA PHE A 232 21.44 -7.98 -0.21
C PHE A 232 21.41 -8.83 1.06
N ARG A 233 20.52 -9.82 1.11
CA ARG A 233 20.37 -10.69 2.28
C ARG A 233 21.51 -11.68 2.44
N VAL A 234 21.96 -12.31 1.36
CA VAL A 234 22.98 -13.38 1.41
C VAL A 234 24.40 -12.82 1.37
N CYS A 235 24.68 -11.92 0.43
CA CYS A 235 26.04 -11.42 0.15
C CYS A 235 26.33 -10.06 0.80
N GLY A 236 25.32 -9.41 1.38
CA GLY A 236 25.43 -8.12 2.06
C GLY A 236 25.51 -6.91 1.13
N ASN A 237 25.69 -5.73 1.74
CA ASN A 237 25.56 -4.45 1.04
C ASN A 237 26.60 -4.25 -0.08
N LYS A 238 27.88 -4.49 0.20
CA LYS A 238 28.97 -4.22 -0.76
C LYS A 238 28.82 -5.03 -2.06
N ALA A 239 28.53 -6.33 -1.94
CA ALA A 239 28.31 -7.19 -3.10
C ALA A 239 27.08 -6.74 -3.91
N THR A 240 26.02 -6.31 -3.23
CA THR A 240 24.79 -5.82 -3.86
C THR A 240 25.00 -4.56 -4.68
N VAL A 241 25.81 -3.62 -4.19
CA VAL A 241 26.16 -2.40 -4.94
C VAL A 241 26.96 -2.75 -6.19
N ILE A 242 27.94 -3.65 -6.08
CA ILE A 242 28.80 -4.05 -7.20
C ILE A 242 27.99 -4.78 -8.29
N ILE A 243 27.14 -5.74 -7.91
CA ILE A 243 26.31 -6.45 -8.89
C ILE A 243 25.34 -5.48 -9.57
N SER A 244 24.73 -4.55 -8.83
CA SER A 244 23.77 -3.60 -9.40
C SER A 244 24.44 -2.68 -10.44
N ASP A 245 25.66 -2.23 -10.17
CA ASP A 245 26.43 -1.41 -11.11
C ASP A 245 26.82 -2.18 -12.38
N ARG A 246 27.27 -3.43 -12.23
CA ARG A 246 27.59 -4.30 -13.38
C ARG A 246 26.35 -4.67 -14.20
N LEU A 247 25.20 -4.90 -13.55
CA LEU A 247 23.92 -5.15 -14.22
C LEU A 247 23.48 -3.95 -15.05
N LYS A 248 23.72 -2.72 -14.56
CA LYS A 248 23.49 -1.48 -15.31
C LYS A 248 24.34 -1.44 -16.58
N ASP A 249 25.63 -1.70 -16.49
CA ASP A 249 26.54 -1.67 -17.65
C ASP A 249 26.20 -2.76 -18.69
N LEU A 250 25.92 -3.99 -18.24
CA LEU A 250 25.47 -5.07 -19.12
C LEU A 250 24.13 -4.72 -19.79
N GLY A 251 23.16 -4.25 -19.00
CA GLY A 251 21.83 -3.90 -19.51
C GLY A 251 21.90 -2.85 -20.61
N TYR A 252 22.65 -1.76 -20.43
CA TYR A 252 22.82 -0.75 -21.49
C TYR A 252 23.54 -1.29 -22.73
N THR A 253 24.58 -2.10 -22.53
CA THR A 253 25.33 -2.70 -23.64
C THR A 253 24.45 -3.59 -24.50
N TYR A 254 23.67 -4.47 -23.87
CA TYR A 254 22.80 -5.39 -24.57
C TYR A 254 21.51 -4.75 -25.08
N ALA A 255 20.99 -3.71 -24.41
CA ALA A 255 19.89 -2.91 -24.94
C ALA A 255 20.29 -2.22 -26.26
N THR A 256 21.51 -1.66 -26.31
CA THR A 256 22.05 -1.04 -27.53
C THR A 256 22.22 -2.06 -28.65
N LYS A 257 22.76 -3.25 -28.34
CA LYS A 257 22.93 -4.34 -29.32
C LYS A 257 21.60 -4.91 -29.82
N ALA A 258 20.58 -4.95 -28.97
CA ALA A 258 19.27 -5.47 -29.32
C ALA A 258 18.56 -4.64 -30.40
N GLY A 259 18.86 -3.33 -30.47
CA GLY A 259 18.30 -2.45 -31.51
C GLY A 259 16.77 -2.36 -31.48
N ILE A 260 16.16 -2.52 -30.30
CA ILE A 260 14.71 -2.53 -30.14
C ILE A 260 14.16 -1.14 -30.48
N SER A 261 13.16 -1.12 -31.36
CA SER A 261 12.52 0.10 -31.85
C SER A 261 11.00 -0.07 -31.85
N ILE A 262 10.26 1.03 -31.93
CA ILE A 262 8.80 1.03 -32.01
C ILE A 262 8.41 1.45 -33.43
N ALA A 263 7.76 0.55 -34.16
CA ALA A 263 7.19 0.82 -35.48
C ALA A 263 5.66 0.68 -35.46
N MET A 264 4.98 1.31 -36.43
CA MET A 264 3.52 1.15 -36.58
C MET A 264 3.08 -0.30 -36.82
N ARG A 265 3.97 -1.14 -37.38
CA ARG A 265 3.70 -2.56 -37.60
C ARG A 265 3.61 -3.34 -36.29
N ASP A 266 4.35 -2.93 -35.26
CA ASP A 266 4.41 -3.62 -33.97
C ASP A 266 3.10 -3.51 -33.20
N MET A 267 2.29 -2.47 -33.49
CA MET A 267 0.98 -2.25 -32.89
C MET A 267 -0.09 -3.14 -33.53
N ALA A 268 0.02 -4.46 -33.45
CA ALA A 268 -0.87 -5.39 -34.14
C ALA A 268 -2.32 -5.35 -33.60
N ILE A 269 -3.26 -5.04 -34.48
CA ILE A 269 -4.70 -4.99 -34.15
C ILE A 269 -5.25 -6.42 -34.23
N PRO A 270 -5.97 -6.91 -33.20
CA PRO A 270 -6.53 -8.26 -33.23
C PRO A 270 -7.64 -8.36 -34.28
N ALA A 271 -7.63 -9.43 -35.09
CA ALA A 271 -8.65 -9.67 -36.11
C ALA A 271 -10.05 -9.83 -35.52
N ALA A 272 -10.14 -10.44 -34.32
CA ALA A 272 -11.38 -10.63 -33.57
C ALA A 272 -12.06 -9.31 -33.14
N LYS A 273 -11.36 -8.17 -33.19
CA LYS A 273 -11.92 -6.87 -32.78
C LYS A 273 -13.24 -6.54 -33.49
N ALA A 274 -13.29 -6.75 -34.81
CA ALA A 274 -14.48 -6.41 -35.59
C ALA A 274 -15.69 -7.27 -35.17
N GLU A 275 -15.45 -8.55 -34.87
CA GLU A 275 -16.48 -9.48 -34.41
C GLU A 275 -16.98 -9.12 -33.01
N LEU A 276 -16.07 -8.82 -32.08
CA LEU A 276 -16.40 -8.40 -30.71
C LEU A 276 -17.18 -7.07 -30.68
N LEU A 277 -16.83 -6.12 -31.54
CA LEU A 277 -17.57 -4.86 -31.65
C LEU A 277 -18.99 -5.08 -32.20
N ALA A 278 -19.17 -5.96 -33.19
CA ALA A 278 -20.47 -6.31 -33.72
C ALA A 278 -21.34 -7.05 -32.67
N GLU A 279 -20.73 -7.93 -31.86
CA GLU A 279 -21.38 -8.59 -30.72
C GLU A 279 -21.87 -7.55 -29.70
N ALA A 280 -21.01 -6.58 -29.35
CA ALA A 280 -21.34 -5.50 -28.41
C ALA A 280 -22.53 -4.67 -28.89
N GLU A 281 -22.53 -4.26 -30.16
CA GLU A 281 -23.61 -3.49 -30.77
C GLU A 281 -24.94 -4.26 -30.75
N LYS A 282 -24.90 -5.57 -31.00
CA LYS A 282 -26.08 -6.43 -30.91
C LYS A 282 -26.60 -6.54 -29.48
N ARG A 283 -25.72 -6.72 -28.49
CA ARG A 283 -26.09 -6.75 -27.07
C ARG A 283 -26.73 -5.43 -26.64
N ILE A 284 -26.16 -4.30 -27.05
CA ILE A 284 -26.69 -2.96 -26.74
C ILE A 284 -28.04 -2.74 -27.42
N SER A 285 -28.21 -3.17 -28.68
CA SER A 285 -29.52 -3.08 -29.34
C SER A 285 -30.60 -3.87 -28.59
N THR A 286 -30.24 -5.01 -27.98
CA THR A 286 -31.15 -5.81 -27.16
C THR A 286 -31.52 -5.07 -25.88
N VAL A 287 -30.56 -4.42 -25.21
CA VAL A 287 -30.79 -3.59 -24.02
C VAL A 287 -31.66 -2.37 -24.36
N GLU A 288 -31.41 -1.72 -25.50
CA GLU A 288 -32.22 -0.58 -25.94
C GLU A 288 -33.64 -1.01 -26.29
N ASN A 289 -33.82 -2.20 -26.91
CA ASN A 289 -35.15 -2.77 -27.15
C ASN A 289 -35.87 -3.11 -25.83
N GLN A 290 -35.18 -3.71 -24.86
CA GLN A 290 -35.74 -3.95 -23.52
C GLN A 290 -36.18 -2.65 -22.85
N TYR A 291 -35.42 -1.57 -23.04
CA TYR A 291 -35.80 -0.25 -22.55
C TYR A 291 -37.03 0.27 -23.29
N GLN A 292 -37.11 0.15 -24.62
CA GLN A 292 -38.28 0.55 -25.40
C GLN A 292 -39.55 -0.24 -25.06
N GLU A 293 -39.40 -1.54 -24.75
CA GLU A 293 -40.45 -2.44 -24.27
C GLU A 293 -40.76 -2.23 -22.78
N GLY A 294 -40.03 -1.37 -22.08
CA GLY A 294 -40.22 -1.01 -20.67
C GLY A 294 -39.89 -2.12 -19.65
N LEU A 295 -39.09 -3.10 -20.06
CA LEU A 295 -38.61 -4.18 -19.19
C LEU A 295 -37.49 -3.73 -18.22
N ILE A 296 -36.81 -2.64 -18.55
CA ILE A 296 -35.68 -2.08 -17.77
C ILE A 296 -35.82 -0.57 -17.64
N THR A 297 -35.21 -0.01 -16.59
CA THR A 297 -35.24 1.44 -16.32
C THR A 297 -34.14 2.18 -17.11
N ALA A 298 -34.24 3.51 -17.21
CA ALA A 298 -33.20 4.32 -17.88
C ALA A 298 -31.83 4.24 -17.18
N GLY A 299 -31.82 4.11 -15.85
CA GLY A 299 -30.60 3.93 -15.05
C GLY A 299 -29.98 2.55 -15.26
N GLU A 300 -30.81 1.50 -15.26
CA GLU A 300 -30.36 0.13 -15.56
C GLU A 300 -29.82 0.00 -16.98
N ARG A 301 -30.47 0.65 -17.96
CA ARG A 301 -30.01 0.72 -19.35
C ARG A 301 -28.60 1.32 -19.42
N TYR A 302 -28.37 2.44 -18.72
CA TYR A 302 -27.08 3.11 -18.67
C TYR A 302 -25.98 2.21 -18.06
N ASN A 303 -26.26 1.57 -16.91
CA ASN A 303 -25.32 0.68 -16.25
C ASN A 303 -25.00 -0.56 -17.11
N LYS A 304 -26.03 -1.23 -17.64
CA LYS A 304 -25.86 -2.39 -18.54
C LYS A 304 -25.06 -2.04 -19.79
N ALA A 305 -25.28 -0.87 -20.38
CA ALA A 305 -24.51 -0.42 -21.54
C ALA A 305 -23.02 -0.22 -21.20
N ILE A 306 -22.72 0.37 -20.04
CA ILE A 306 -21.35 0.53 -19.55
C ILE A 306 -20.69 -0.84 -19.32
N ASP A 307 -21.38 -1.77 -18.66
CA ASP A 307 -20.85 -3.09 -18.37
C ASP A 307 -20.53 -3.88 -19.65
N ILE A 308 -21.41 -3.82 -20.66
CA ILE A 308 -21.16 -4.45 -21.96
C ILE A 308 -19.90 -3.88 -22.61
N TRP A 309 -19.72 -2.56 -22.60
CA TRP A 309 -18.54 -1.93 -23.20
C TRP A 309 -17.26 -2.17 -22.41
N ALA A 310 -17.34 -2.27 -21.09
CA ALA A 310 -16.22 -2.63 -20.23
C ALA A 310 -15.76 -4.06 -20.52
N ASP A 311 -16.68 -5.03 -20.49
CA ASP A 311 -16.46 -6.46 -20.77
C ASP A 311 -15.81 -6.67 -22.15
N ILE A 312 -16.43 -6.10 -23.20
CA ILE A 312 -15.90 -6.20 -24.57
C ILE A 312 -14.53 -5.57 -24.68
N GLY A 313 -14.33 -4.43 -24.03
CA GLY A 313 -13.04 -3.78 -24.03
C GLY A 313 -11.93 -4.60 -23.36
N ASP A 314 -12.24 -5.33 -22.29
CA ASP A 314 -11.30 -6.24 -21.63
C ASP A 314 -11.04 -7.49 -22.48
N ARG A 315 -12.06 -8.05 -23.14
CA ARG A 315 -11.91 -9.14 -24.11
C ARG A 315 -10.99 -8.74 -25.28
N VAL A 316 -11.21 -7.57 -25.88
CA VAL A 316 -10.35 -7.03 -26.95
C VAL A 316 -8.90 -6.88 -26.46
N ALA A 317 -8.70 -6.46 -25.21
CA ALA A 317 -7.37 -6.33 -24.62
C ALA A 317 -6.68 -7.68 -24.44
N ASN A 318 -7.40 -8.69 -23.95
CA ASN A 318 -6.88 -10.03 -23.74
C ASN A 318 -6.55 -10.73 -25.06
N ASP A 319 -7.41 -10.61 -26.07
CA ASP A 319 -7.18 -11.16 -27.41
C ASP A 319 -5.97 -10.49 -28.09
N MET A 320 -5.87 -9.17 -27.97
CA MET A 320 -4.71 -8.42 -28.45
C MET A 320 -3.42 -8.88 -27.77
N MET A 321 -3.41 -8.98 -26.43
CA MET A 321 -2.23 -9.41 -25.69
C MET A 321 -1.82 -10.83 -26.06
N SER A 322 -2.78 -11.76 -26.16
CA SER A 322 -2.52 -13.15 -26.54
C SER A 322 -1.98 -13.26 -27.97
N GLY A 323 -2.54 -12.46 -28.89
CA GLY A 323 -2.11 -12.40 -30.28
C GLY A 323 -0.73 -11.79 -30.48
N ILE A 324 -0.36 -10.75 -29.71
CA ILE A 324 0.98 -10.16 -29.76
C ILE A 324 1.99 -11.02 -28.99
N ALA A 325 1.58 -11.75 -27.95
CA ALA A 325 2.47 -12.53 -27.10
C ALA A 325 3.07 -13.77 -27.78
N THR A 326 2.43 -14.31 -28.81
CA THR A 326 2.87 -15.54 -29.48
C THR A 326 3.31 -15.28 -30.91
N ASP A 327 4.36 -15.96 -31.36
CA ASP A 327 4.83 -15.93 -32.74
C ASP A 327 5.27 -17.33 -33.19
N THR A 328 5.16 -17.61 -34.48
CA THR A 328 5.51 -18.91 -35.08
C THR A 328 6.92 -18.89 -35.65
N PHE A 329 7.82 -19.68 -35.06
CA PHE A 329 9.20 -19.82 -35.52
C PHE A 329 9.33 -21.05 -36.43
N THR A 330 9.86 -20.85 -37.63
CA THR A 330 10.18 -21.92 -38.59
C THR A 330 11.64 -22.36 -38.44
N ALA A 331 11.87 -23.67 -38.45
CA ALA A 331 13.23 -24.20 -38.48
C ALA A 331 13.93 -23.85 -39.81
N PRO A 332 15.22 -23.43 -39.80
CA PRO A 332 15.99 -23.23 -41.02
C PRO A 332 16.10 -24.53 -41.84
N GLU A 333 16.05 -24.43 -43.18
CA GLU A 333 16.23 -25.58 -44.07
C GLU A 333 17.57 -26.28 -43.79
N GLY A 334 17.54 -27.55 -43.36
CA GLY A 334 18.73 -28.37 -43.10
C GLY A 334 19.11 -28.59 -41.63
N VAL A 335 18.38 -28.03 -40.66
CA VAL A 335 18.61 -28.29 -39.22
C VAL A 335 17.50 -29.21 -38.69
N ALA A 336 17.85 -30.48 -38.45
CA ALA A 336 17.00 -31.40 -37.70
C ALA A 336 16.90 -30.90 -36.26
N ALA A 337 15.70 -30.51 -35.85
CA ALA A 337 15.38 -30.24 -34.46
C ALA A 337 15.40 -31.60 -33.74
N THR A 338 16.53 -31.96 -33.13
CA THR A 338 16.77 -33.25 -32.45
C THR A 338 16.92 -34.48 -33.38
N ASN A 339 17.52 -35.56 -32.86
CA ASN A 339 17.73 -36.84 -33.55
C ASN A 339 16.43 -37.61 -33.88
N ASP A 340 15.25 -37.01 -33.70
CA ASP A 340 13.95 -37.59 -34.03
C ASP A 340 13.42 -37.05 -35.37
N ALA A 341 13.09 -37.96 -36.28
CA ALA A 341 12.60 -37.67 -37.62
C ALA A 341 11.17 -37.04 -37.65
N ASP A 342 10.51 -36.92 -36.49
CA ASP A 342 9.12 -36.46 -36.32
C ASP A 342 8.98 -35.12 -35.57
N ALA A 343 10.06 -34.38 -35.30
CA ALA A 343 9.97 -33.10 -34.60
C ALA A 343 9.25 -32.02 -35.45
N PRO A 344 8.33 -31.23 -34.86
CA PRO A 344 7.55 -30.24 -35.60
C PRO A 344 8.44 -29.14 -36.20
N LYS A 345 8.31 -28.91 -37.52
CA LYS A 345 9.07 -27.90 -38.30
C LYS A 345 8.76 -26.45 -37.90
N THR A 346 7.70 -26.23 -37.14
CA THR A 346 7.25 -24.93 -36.64
C THR A 346 6.99 -25.03 -35.14
N VAL A 347 7.59 -24.15 -34.36
CA VAL A 347 7.36 -24.04 -32.92
C VAL A 347 6.73 -22.67 -32.64
N THR A 348 5.59 -22.67 -31.95
CA THR A 348 5.01 -21.45 -31.38
C THR A 348 5.77 -21.09 -30.12
N GLY A 349 6.40 -19.92 -30.11
CA GLY A 349 7.10 -19.39 -28.95
C GLY A 349 6.60 -18.00 -28.58
N ALA A 350 7.16 -17.45 -27.51
CA ALA A 350 6.87 -16.07 -27.14
C ALA A 350 7.43 -15.10 -28.21
N SER A 351 6.63 -14.10 -28.59
CA SER A 351 6.91 -13.14 -29.66
C SER A 351 7.99 -12.13 -29.32
N PHE A 352 8.86 -11.83 -30.28
CA PHE A 352 9.89 -10.78 -30.16
C PHE A 352 9.40 -9.40 -30.64
N ASN A 353 8.08 -9.17 -30.66
CA ASN A 353 7.52 -7.86 -30.89
C ASN A 353 8.01 -6.87 -29.81
N SER A 354 8.54 -5.72 -30.24
CA SER A 354 9.12 -4.71 -29.35
C SER A 354 8.16 -4.20 -28.28
N ILE A 355 6.90 -3.96 -28.64
CA ILE A 355 5.89 -3.42 -27.70
C ILE A 355 5.57 -4.46 -26.63
N PHE A 356 5.44 -5.73 -27.04
CA PHE A 356 5.24 -6.83 -26.11
C PHE A 356 6.44 -7.00 -25.19
N MET A 357 7.66 -6.98 -25.73
CA MET A 357 8.88 -7.06 -24.92
C MET A 357 8.98 -5.94 -23.88
N MET A 358 8.61 -4.71 -24.23
CA MET A 358 8.63 -3.58 -23.29
C MET A 358 7.63 -3.77 -22.13
N ALA A 359 6.44 -4.29 -22.41
CA ALA A 359 5.43 -4.53 -21.38
C ALA A 359 5.68 -5.81 -20.55
N ASP A 360 6.05 -6.92 -21.19
CA ASP A 360 6.31 -8.20 -20.52
C ASP A 360 7.56 -8.13 -19.62
N SER A 361 8.60 -7.41 -20.07
CA SER A 361 9.77 -7.14 -19.23
C SER A 361 9.46 -6.23 -18.03
N GLY A 362 8.36 -5.47 -18.09
CA GLY A 362 8.03 -4.43 -17.12
C GLY A 362 8.95 -3.20 -17.21
N ALA A 363 9.71 -3.06 -18.30
CA ALA A 363 10.57 -1.90 -18.55
C ALA A 363 9.74 -0.63 -18.70
N ARG A 364 8.74 -0.66 -19.59
CA ARG A 364 7.79 0.44 -19.83
C ARG A 364 6.57 -0.08 -20.58
N GLY A 365 5.39 0.41 -20.23
CA GLY A 365 4.14 -0.02 -20.85
C GLY A 365 3.31 -0.89 -19.92
N SER A 366 2.00 -0.65 -19.89
CA SER A 366 1.01 -1.53 -19.26
C SER A 366 0.10 -2.16 -20.31
N SER A 367 -0.57 -3.26 -19.97
CA SER A 367 -1.60 -3.87 -20.82
C SER A 367 -2.68 -2.85 -21.23
N GLN A 368 -3.05 -1.94 -20.33
CA GLN A 368 -3.99 -0.84 -20.61
C GLN A 368 -3.44 0.15 -21.65
N GLN A 369 -2.16 0.51 -21.59
CA GLN A 369 -1.54 1.40 -22.58
C GLN A 369 -1.46 0.73 -23.96
N ILE A 370 -1.10 -0.56 -24.00
CA ILE A 370 -1.08 -1.33 -25.26
C ILE A 370 -2.49 -1.45 -25.84
N ARG A 371 -3.50 -1.68 -24.99
CA ARG A 371 -4.91 -1.72 -25.40
C ARG A 371 -5.33 -0.43 -26.11
N GLN A 372 -4.90 0.74 -25.62
CA GLN A 372 -5.20 2.00 -26.29
C GLN A 372 -4.46 2.18 -27.63
N LEU A 373 -3.27 1.57 -27.78
CA LEU A 373 -2.48 1.64 -29.01
C LEU A 373 -3.06 0.79 -30.14
N ALA A 374 -3.44 -0.47 -29.85
CA ALA A 374 -3.79 -1.45 -30.87
C ALA A 374 -5.17 -2.13 -30.69
N GLY A 375 -5.76 -2.07 -29.51
CA GLY A 375 -7.09 -2.63 -29.22
C GLY A 375 -8.18 -1.60 -29.50
N MET A 376 -8.70 -1.00 -28.42
CA MET A 376 -9.64 0.12 -28.44
C MET A 376 -9.39 1.00 -27.22
N ARG A 377 -9.68 2.30 -27.32
CA ARG A 377 -9.48 3.21 -26.19
C ARG A 377 -10.53 3.04 -25.10
N GLY A 378 -11.78 2.71 -25.45
CA GLY A 378 -12.83 2.35 -24.48
C GLY A 378 -13.60 3.53 -23.89
N LEU A 379 -14.13 3.34 -22.68
CA LEU A 379 -15.01 4.28 -21.98
C LEU A 379 -14.21 5.42 -21.31
N MET A 380 -14.70 6.65 -21.44
CA MET A 380 -14.08 7.86 -20.88
C MET A 380 -14.92 8.45 -19.76
N ALA A 381 -14.29 9.11 -18.79
CA ALA A 381 -14.99 9.82 -17.72
C ALA A 381 -15.27 11.29 -18.07
N LYS A 382 -16.42 11.79 -17.67
CA LYS A 382 -16.77 13.21 -17.68
C LYS A 382 -16.08 13.97 -16.53
N PRO A 383 -16.05 15.31 -16.57
CA PRO A 383 -15.49 16.10 -15.48
C PRO A 383 -16.20 15.91 -14.13
N ASP A 384 -17.47 15.52 -14.12
CA ASP A 384 -18.23 15.18 -12.91
C ASP A 384 -17.85 13.81 -12.31
N GLY A 385 -17.13 12.96 -13.07
CA GLY A 385 -16.76 11.59 -12.67
C GLY A 385 -17.67 10.50 -13.21
N SER A 386 -18.80 10.84 -13.83
CA SER A 386 -19.67 9.86 -14.51
C SER A 386 -19.03 9.35 -15.80
N ILE A 387 -19.37 8.12 -16.19
CA ILE A 387 -18.82 7.51 -17.41
C ILE A 387 -19.65 7.94 -18.63
N ILE A 388 -19.01 8.18 -19.76
CA ILE A 388 -19.69 8.48 -21.01
C ILE A 388 -20.13 7.15 -21.64
N GLU A 389 -21.43 6.98 -21.89
CA GLU A 389 -22.01 5.75 -22.45
C GLU A 389 -21.47 5.41 -23.85
N THR A 390 -21.05 6.42 -24.62
CA THR A 390 -20.46 6.26 -25.94
C THR A 390 -18.94 6.02 -25.83
N PRO A 391 -18.46 4.79 -26.10
CA PRO A 391 -17.03 4.50 -26.03
C PRO A 391 -16.28 5.01 -27.26
N ILE A 392 -14.95 5.09 -27.14
CA ILE A 392 -14.05 5.27 -28.26
C ILE A 392 -13.67 3.88 -28.79
N LYS A 393 -14.20 3.52 -29.96
CA LYS A 393 -13.99 2.21 -30.62
C LYS A 393 -12.63 2.15 -31.31
N ALA A 394 -12.15 3.30 -31.77
CA ALA A 394 -10.86 3.43 -32.41
C ALA A 394 -9.70 3.28 -31.41
N ASN A 395 -8.52 2.97 -31.95
CA ASN A 395 -7.24 2.99 -31.23
C ASN A 395 -6.29 4.04 -31.84
N PHE A 396 -5.13 4.25 -31.22
CA PHE A 396 -4.18 5.25 -31.72
C PHE A 396 -3.57 4.90 -33.09
N ARG A 397 -3.45 3.62 -33.44
CA ARG A 397 -2.97 3.19 -34.76
C ARG A 397 -3.97 3.52 -35.88
N GLU A 398 -5.27 3.35 -35.62
CA GLU A 398 -6.36 3.66 -36.55
C GLU A 398 -6.62 5.17 -36.66
N GLY A 399 -6.34 5.92 -35.60
CA GLY A 399 -6.63 7.34 -35.49
C GLY A 399 -8.01 7.61 -34.89
N LEU A 400 -8.17 8.78 -34.28
CA LEU A 400 -9.41 9.18 -33.61
C LEU A 400 -10.19 10.17 -34.46
N SER A 401 -11.52 10.02 -34.50
CA SER A 401 -12.38 11.07 -35.07
C SER A 401 -12.38 12.33 -34.19
N VAL A 402 -12.84 13.46 -34.74
CA VAL A 402 -12.92 14.73 -33.99
C VAL A 402 -13.81 14.59 -32.74
N GLY A 403 -14.92 13.86 -32.85
CA GLY A 403 -15.84 13.60 -31.74
C GLY A 403 -15.19 12.75 -30.65
N GLU A 404 -14.57 11.63 -31.01
CA GLU A 404 -13.87 10.74 -30.06
C GLU A 404 -12.69 11.46 -29.38
N TYR A 405 -11.91 12.23 -30.14
CA TYR A 405 -10.83 13.02 -29.58
C TYR A 405 -11.35 14.04 -28.57
N PHE A 406 -12.42 14.79 -28.92
CA PHE A 406 -13.02 15.76 -28.02
C PHE A 406 -13.54 15.12 -26.72
N ILE A 407 -14.21 13.96 -26.81
CA ILE A 407 -14.64 13.18 -25.65
C ILE A 407 -13.43 12.85 -24.77
N SER A 408 -12.34 12.37 -25.36
CA SER A 408 -11.11 12.04 -24.63
C SER A 408 -10.45 13.25 -23.93
N THR A 409 -10.63 14.48 -24.43
CA THR A 409 -9.99 15.65 -23.82
C THR A 409 -10.51 15.97 -22.42
N HIS A 410 -11.75 15.60 -22.10
CA HIS A 410 -12.36 15.88 -20.81
C HIS A 410 -11.65 15.12 -19.68
N GLY A 411 -11.50 13.81 -19.84
CA GLY A 411 -10.77 12.96 -18.91
C GLY A 411 -9.30 13.38 -18.77
N ALA A 412 -8.63 13.66 -19.89
CA ALA A 412 -7.24 14.10 -19.89
C ALA A 412 -7.04 15.44 -19.15
N ARG A 413 -7.90 16.44 -19.40
CA ARG A 413 -7.81 17.75 -18.73
C ARG A 413 -8.11 17.64 -17.24
N LYS A 414 -9.11 16.85 -16.85
CA LYS A 414 -9.41 16.59 -15.43
C LYS A 414 -8.23 15.92 -14.74
N GLY A 415 -7.63 14.90 -15.36
CA GLY A 415 -6.44 14.24 -14.82
C GLY A 415 -5.28 15.22 -14.58
N LEU A 416 -4.98 16.10 -15.55
CA LEU A 416 -3.94 17.12 -15.41
C LEU A 416 -4.26 18.11 -14.27
N ALA A 417 -5.50 18.61 -14.21
CA ALA A 417 -5.93 19.56 -13.19
C ALA A 417 -5.89 18.95 -11.78
N ASP A 418 -6.38 17.72 -11.63
CA ASP A 418 -6.35 16.98 -10.37
C ASP A 418 -4.92 16.74 -9.91
N THR A 419 -4.01 16.37 -10.82
CA THR A 419 -2.59 16.17 -10.49
C THR A 419 -1.96 17.45 -9.96
N ALA A 420 -2.19 18.58 -10.64
CA ALA A 420 -1.66 19.87 -10.22
C ALA A 420 -2.20 20.32 -8.85
N LEU A 421 -3.50 20.12 -8.58
CA LEU A 421 -4.13 20.57 -7.33
C LEU A 421 -3.87 19.62 -6.16
N LYS A 422 -3.97 18.30 -6.38
CA LYS A 422 -3.87 17.30 -5.31
C LYS A 422 -2.45 17.11 -4.80
N THR A 423 -1.42 17.41 -5.61
CA THR A 423 -0.01 17.37 -5.16
C THR A 423 0.22 18.27 -3.93
N ALA A 424 -0.40 19.46 -3.90
CA ALA A 424 -0.31 20.38 -2.76
C ALA A 424 -0.91 19.77 -1.48
N ASN A 425 -2.04 19.06 -1.59
CA ASN A 425 -2.70 18.41 -0.46
C ASN A 425 -1.83 17.30 0.15
N SER A 426 -1.14 16.52 -0.68
CA SER A 426 -0.24 15.47 -0.19
C SER A 426 1.00 16.01 0.49
N GLY A 427 1.63 17.05 -0.09
CA GLY A 427 2.76 17.73 0.56
C GLY A 427 2.35 18.33 1.91
N TYR A 428 1.14 18.90 1.98
CA TYR A 428 0.59 19.44 3.21
C TYR A 428 0.27 18.36 4.25
N LEU A 429 -0.27 17.21 3.85
CA LEU A 429 -0.45 16.06 4.75
C LEU A 429 0.89 15.57 5.28
N THR A 430 1.89 15.41 4.42
CA THR A 430 3.24 14.98 4.81
C THR A 430 3.83 15.90 5.88
N ARG A 431 3.70 17.22 5.68
CA ARG A 431 4.11 18.21 6.68
C ARG A 431 3.41 18.00 8.02
N ARG A 432 2.08 17.85 8.03
CA ARG A 432 1.29 17.60 9.26
C ARG A 432 1.71 16.32 9.98
N LEU A 433 1.98 15.25 9.22
CA LEU A 433 2.45 13.99 9.78
C LEU A 433 3.82 14.16 10.45
N VAL A 434 4.76 14.86 9.81
CA VAL A 434 6.08 15.15 10.42
C VAL A 434 5.93 15.98 11.69
N ASP A 435 5.08 17.01 11.68
CA ASP A 435 4.88 17.90 12.82
C ASP A 435 4.33 17.15 14.06
N VAL A 436 3.54 16.10 13.88
CA VAL A 436 3.03 15.25 14.97
C VAL A 436 4.02 14.16 15.39
N ALA A 437 4.74 13.61 14.43
CA ALA A 437 5.55 12.42 14.65
C ALA A 437 7.02 12.72 14.99
N GLN A 438 7.52 13.93 14.74
CA GLN A 438 8.94 14.25 14.87
C GLN A 438 9.55 13.83 16.21
N ASP A 439 8.84 13.99 17.32
CA ASP A 439 9.37 13.69 18.66
C ASP A 439 9.47 12.18 18.97
N CYS A 440 9.02 11.33 18.04
CA CYS A 440 9.16 9.88 18.14
C CYS A 440 10.54 9.43 17.65
N VAL A 441 11.45 9.22 18.62
CA VAL A 441 12.83 8.72 18.43
C VAL A 441 13.00 7.39 19.18
N VAL A 442 13.87 6.51 18.69
CA VAL A 442 14.24 5.29 19.43
C VAL A 442 15.18 5.67 20.58
N THR A 443 14.71 5.59 21.83
CA THR A 443 15.48 6.05 23.01
C THR A 443 16.00 4.91 23.89
N GLY A 444 15.36 3.74 23.83
CA GLY A 444 15.72 2.57 24.64
C GLY A 444 15.78 1.29 23.81
N TYR A 445 16.42 0.25 24.34
CA TYR A 445 16.48 -1.04 23.67
C TYR A 445 15.19 -1.85 23.87
N ASP A 446 14.79 -2.05 25.12
CA ASP A 446 13.58 -2.75 25.53
C ASP A 446 12.82 -1.93 26.57
N CYS A 447 11.49 -1.88 26.47
CA CYS A 447 10.63 -1.24 27.46
C CYS A 447 10.01 -2.24 28.45
N GLY A 448 10.24 -3.55 28.27
CA GLY A 448 9.73 -4.60 29.16
C GLY A 448 8.21 -4.84 29.08
N THR A 449 7.52 -4.30 28.07
CA THR A 449 6.07 -4.48 27.96
C THR A 449 5.73 -5.94 27.65
N LEU A 450 4.70 -6.44 28.33
CA LEU A 450 4.06 -7.73 28.08
C LEU A 450 2.81 -7.60 27.20
N SER A 451 2.53 -6.40 26.70
CA SER A 451 1.37 -6.12 25.84
C SER A 451 1.78 -6.10 24.36
N GLY A 452 1.02 -6.83 23.54
CA GLY A 452 1.23 -6.90 22.09
C GLY A 452 -0.05 -6.65 21.29
N ILE A 453 0.05 -6.82 19.98
CA ILE A 453 -1.07 -6.77 19.04
C ILE A 453 -1.13 -8.06 18.24
N ASP A 454 -2.34 -8.60 18.10
CA ASP A 454 -2.62 -9.74 17.23
C ASP A 454 -2.72 -9.29 15.77
N VAL A 455 -1.76 -9.76 14.97
CA VAL A 455 -1.70 -9.50 13.52
C VAL A 455 -2.20 -10.72 12.77
N THR A 456 -3.06 -10.48 11.78
CA THR A 456 -3.63 -11.47 10.86
C THR A 456 -3.40 -11.03 9.42
N ALA A 457 -3.56 -11.93 8.45
CA ALA A 457 -3.64 -11.54 7.05
C ALA A 457 -4.79 -10.54 6.84
N LEU A 458 -4.62 -9.60 5.90
CA LEU A 458 -5.63 -8.61 5.57
C LEU A 458 -6.46 -9.12 4.39
N THR A 459 -7.72 -9.48 4.65
CA THR A 459 -8.64 -10.03 3.66
C THR A 459 -9.82 -9.10 3.43
N GLU A 460 -10.11 -8.77 2.16
CA GLU A 460 -11.31 -8.00 1.78
C GLU A 460 -12.10 -8.81 0.73
N GLY A 461 -13.40 -9.03 0.98
CA GLY A 461 -14.26 -9.75 0.03
C GLY A 461 -13.77 -11.16 -0.32
N GLY A 462 -13.04 -11.80 0.60
CA GLY A 462 -12.41 -13.11 0.40
C GLY A 462 -11.08 -13.07 -0.34
N GLU A 463 -10.64 -11.95 -0.93
CA GLU A 463 -9.28 -11.78 -1.49
C GLU A 463 -8.29 -11.37 -0.39
N GLU A 464 -7.17 -12.08 -0.31
CA GLU A 464 -6.05 -11.72 0.56
C GLU A 464 -5.29 -10.56 -0.09
N ILE A 465 -5.45 -9.35 0.45
CA ILE A 465 -4.78 -8.14 -0.03
C ILE A 465 -3.31 -8.14 0.40
N GLU A 466 -3.07 -8.55 1.64
CA GLU A 466 -1.75 -8.58 2.24
C GLU A 466 -1.59 -9.82 3.11
N SER A 467 -0.52 -10.56 2.83
CA SER A 467 -0.25 -11.80 3.54
C SER A 467 0.32 -11.55 4.92
N LEU A 468 0.13 -12.54 5.79
CA LEU A 468 0.69 -12.50 7.14
C LEU A 468 2.22 -12.33 7.10
N TYR A 469 2.89 -12.99 6.15
CA TYR A 469 4.33 -12.87 5.89
C TYR A 469 4.79 -11.40 5.75
N ASP A 470 4.13 -10.62 4.88
CA ASP A 470 4.51 -9.23 4.61
C ASP A 470 4.30 -8.33 5.85
N ARG A 471 3.31 -8.65 6.71
CA ARG A 471 2.98 -7.86 7.91
C ARG A 471 3.91 -8.13 9.09
N ILE A 472 4.32 -9.38 9.30
CA ILE A 472 5.16 -9.78 10.44
C ILE A 472 6.65 -9.57 10.20
N LEU A 473 7.08 -9.42 8.94
CA LEU A 473 8.50 -9.31 8.59
C LEU A 473 9.19 -8.13 9.31
N GLY A 474 10.30 -8.42 9.99
CA GLY A 474 11.07 -7.42 10.73
C GLY A 474 10.37 -6.87 11.96
N ARG A 475 9.37 -7.57 12.49
CA ARG A 475 8.76 -7.36 13.81
C ARG A 475 9.39 -8.28 14.84
N VAL A 476 9.07 -8.07 16.12
CA VAL A 476 9.55 -8.89 17.23
C VAL A 476 8.40 -9.68 17.81
N ALA A 477 8.59 -10.99 17.99
CA ALA A 477 7.60 -11.87 18.61
C ALA A 477 7.47 -11.56 20.10
N LEU A 478 6.23 -11.46 20.61
CA LEU A 478 5.99 -11.26 22.04
C LEU A 478 5.90 -12.58 22.82
N GLU A 479 5.56 -13.67 22.13
CA GLU A 479 5.44 -15.02 22.70
C GLU A 479 6.19 -16.04 21.83
N ASP A 480 6.44 -17.21 22.40
CA ASP A 480 7.01 -18.35 21.67
C ASP A 480 6.01 -18.82 20.59
N ILE A 481 6.38 -18.62 19.33
CA ILE A 481 5.58 -19.09 18.19
C ILE A 481 5.95 -20.54 17.92
N ARG A 482 4.98 -21.44 18.08
CA ARG A 482 5.14 -22.88 17.85
C ARG A 482 4.26 -23.34 16.71
N ASP A 483 4.73 -24.33 15.96
CA ASP A 483 3.92 -25.02 14.98
C ASP A 483 2.77 -25.76 15.70
N PRO A 484 1.50 -25.53 15.31
CA PRO A 484 0.35 -26.20 15.92
C PRO A 484 0.37 -27.73 15.81
N ILE A 485 1.05 -28.30 14.82
CA ILE A 485 1.05 -29.73 14.51
C ILE A 485 2.21 -30.43 15.19
N THR A 486 3.43 -29.97 14.93
CA THR A 486 4.66 -30.59 15.45
C THR A 486 4.97 -30.18 16.89
N GLY A 487 4.47 -29.01 17.32
CA GLY A 487 4.85 -28.40 18.58
C GLY A 487 6.26 -27.80 18.58
N ASP A 488 6.94 -27.80 17.44
CA ASP A 488 8.30 -27.28 17.29
C ASP A 488 8.31 -25.76 17.44
N LEU A 489 9.32 -25.26 18.15
CA LEU A 489 9.54 -23.83 18.30
C LEU A 489 10.00 -23.23 16.97
N LEU A 490 9.18 -22.36 16.40
CA LEU A 490 9.51 -21.61 15.19
C LEU A 490 10.38 -20.41 15.55
N ILE A 491 9.90 -19.59 16.49
CA ILE A 491 10.55 -18.37 16.97
C ILE A 491 10.37 -18.27 18.49
N ALA A 492 11.44 -17.92 19.19
CA ALA A 492 11.40 -17.63 20.63
C ALA A 492 10.92 -16.19 20.90
N VAL A 493 10.38 -15.96 22.09
CA VAL A 493 10.07 -14.61 22.59
C VAL A 493 11.22 -13.62 22.40
N ASP A 494 10.88 -12.36 22.09
CA ASP A 494 11.78 -11.22 21.90
C ASP A 494 12.80 -11.37 20.75
N LYS A 495 12.61 -12.35 19.88
CA LYS A 495 13.40 -12.46 18.63
C LYS A 495 12.73 -11.75 17.47
N GLU A 496 13.56 -11.14 16.63
CA GLU A 496 13.14 -10.59 15.34
C GLU A 496 12.66 -11.72 14.41
N ILE A 497 11.55 -11.45 13.73
CA ILE A 497 10.99 -12.31 12.69
C ILE A 497 11.70 -11.98 11.37
N ASP A 498 12.69 -12.80 11.03
CA ASP A 498 13.41 -12.73 9.75
C ASP A 498 12.63 -13.43 8.62
N GLU A 499 13.14 -13.36 7.40
CA GLU A 499 12.51 -13.96 6.22
C GLU A 499 12.36 -15.49 6.33
N GLU A 500 13.36 -16.18 6.90
CA GLU A 500 13.33 -17.64 7.07
C GLU A 500 12.25 -18.04 8.07
N ALA A 501 12.18 -17.34 9.20
CA ALA A 501 11.21 -17.61 10.23
C ALA A 501 9.79 -17.18 9.80
N ALA A 502 9.64 -16.09 9.03
CA ALA A 502 8.37 -15.72 8.43
C ALA A 502 7.88 -16.78 7.42
N ASN A 503 8.77 -17.38 6.62
CA ASN A 503 8.43 -18.49 5.74
C ASN A 503 7.99 -19.72 6.55
N ARG A 504 8.73 -20.08 7.62
CA ARG A 504 8.34 -21.19 8.50
C ARG A 504 6.96 -20.97 9.16
N ILE A 505 6.63 -19.74 9.54
CA ILE A 505 5.30 -19.38 10.08
C ILE A 505 4.21 -19.54 9.01
N ALA A 506 4.49 -19.08 7.78
CA ALA A 506 3.57 -19.23 6.67
C ALA A 506 3.34 -20.70 6.29
N ASP A 507 4.40 -21.50 6.25
CA ASP A 507 4.35 -22.94 5.95
C ASP A 507 3.61 -23.75 7.04
N ALA A 508 3.73 -23.32 8.31
CA ALA A 508 2.97 -23.89 9.42
C ALA A 508 1.46 -23.55 9.34
N GLY A 509 1.05 -22.62 8.46
CA GLY A 509 -0.35 -22.22 8.29
C GLY A 509 -0.94 -21.59 9.54
N ILE A 510 -0.15 -20.76 10.23
CA ILE A 510 -0.58 -19.98 11.40
C ILE A 510 -1.30 -18.72 10.91
N ASP A 511 -2.53 -18.52 11.35
CA ASP A 511 -3.35 -17.39 10.88
C ASP A 511 -3.16 -16.10 11.69
N ARG A 512 -2.67 -16.22 12.93
CA ARG A 512 -2.51 -15.11 13.89
C ARG A 512 -1.19 -15.19 14.63
N VAL A 513 -0.52 -14.04 14.76
CA VAL A 513 0.74 -13.92 15.50
C VAL A 513 0.68 -12.70 16.43
N LEU A 514 1.06 -12.91 17.69
CA LEU A 514 1.17 -11.86 18.69
C LEU A 514 2.57 -11.20 18.61
N ILE A 515 2.61 -9.93 18.23
CA ILE A 515 3.85 -9.17 18.06
C ILE A 515 3.95 -7.99 19.03
N ARG A 516 5.18 -7.53 19.27
CA ARG A 516 5.44 -6.23 19.88
C ARG A 516 5.13 -5.12 18.88
N SER A 517 4.55 -4.03 19.35
CA SER A 517 4.17 -2.89 18.51
C SER A 517 4.54 -1.56 19.17
N VAL A 518 4.76 -0.56 18.34
CA VAL A 518 4.96 0.83 18.76
C VAL A 518 3.78 1.34 19.58
N LEU A 519 2.56 0.83 19.34
CA LEU A 519 1.35 1.23 20.05
C LEU A 519 1.32 0.78 21.52
N THR A 520 1.88 -0.39 21.81
CA THR A 520 1.92 -0.96 23.17
C THR A 520 3.20 -0.62 23.93
N CYS A 521 4.15 0.07 23.28
CA CYS A 521 5.41 0.45 23.89
C CYS A 521 5.23 1.36 25.12
N GLU A 522 5.78 0.94 26.25
CA GLU A 522 5.72 1.64 27.55
C GLU A 522 6.90 2.60 27.79
N GLN A 523 7.77 2.77 26.79
CA GLN A 523 8.86 3.74 26.86
C GLN A 523 8.32 5.16 27.08
N ARG A 524 8.88 5.86 28.07
CA ARG A 524 8.45 7.21 28.52
C ARG A 524 8.56 8.25 27.41
N PHE A 525 9.77 8.44 26.89
CA PHE A 525 10.06 9.35 25.79
C PHE A 525 10.45 8.55 24.56
N GLY A 526 9.76 8.75 23.45
CA GLY A 526 10.00 8.01 22.22
C GLY A 526 9.53 6.55 22.31
N VAL A 527 10.29 5.66 21.70
CA VAL A 527 9.97 4.23 21.56
C VAL A 527 11.20 3.36 21.79
N CYS A 528 11.00 2.09 22.14
CA CYS A 528 12.12 1.15 22.24
C CYS A 528 12.39 0.43 20.91
N ALA A 529 13.62 -0.07 20.74
CA ALA A 529 14.06 -0.75 19.53
C ALA A 529 13.26 -2.04 19.28
N LEU A 530 12.95 -2.83 20.31
CA LEU A 530 12.20 -4.08 20.15
C LEU A 530 10.73 -3.88 19.73
N CYS A 531 10.05 -2.85 20.25
CA CYS A 531 8.67 -2.54 19.84
C CYS A 531 8.58 -1.98 18.41
N TYR A 532 9.65 -1.34 17.92
CA TYR A 532 9.72 -0.89 16.52
C TYR A 532 10.19 -2.00 15.56
N GLY A 533 11.11 -2.84 16.02
CA GLY A 533 11.75 -3.90 15.26
C GLY A 533 12.82 -3.40 14.29
N ARG A 534 12.86 -4.00 13.11
CA ARG A 534 13.86 -3.75 12.07
C ARG A 534 13.75 -2.35 11.46
N ASP A 535 14.89 -1.67 11.28
CA ASP A 535 15.01 -0.55 10.34
C ASP A 535 14.97 -1.10 8.92
N LEU A 536 13.91 -0.75 8.20
CA LEU A 536 13.66 -1.22 6.84
C LEU A 536 14.67 -0.63 5.83
N ALA A 537 15.30 0.50 6.12
CA ALA A 537 16.26 1.14 5.21
C ALA A 537 17.63 0.43 5.19
N ARG A 538 18.07 -0.10 6.34
CA ARG A 538 19.38 -0.76 6.47
C ARG A 538 19.29 -2.28 6.67
N GLY A 539 18.15 -2.79 7.09
CA GLY A 539 17.92 -4.22 7.25
C GLY A 539 18.50 -4.82 8.53
N HIS A 540 18.75 -4.04 9.57
CA HIS A 540 19.08 -4.51 10.92
C HIS A 540 18.08 -3.95 11.93
N LEU A 541 18.12 -4.41 13.18
CA LEU A 541 17.30 -3.85 14.27
C LEU A 541 17.54 -2.32 14.39
N ALA A 542 16.49 -1.55 14.67
CA ALA A 542 16.61 -0.09 14.74
C ALA A 542 17.62 0.37 15.79
N ASN A 543 18.44 1.36 15.43
CA ASN A 543 19.48 1.88 16.30
C ASN A 543 18.92 2.89 17.31
N LEU A 544 19.58 3.01 18.46
CA LEU A 544 19.31 4.11 19.39
C LEU A 544 19.59 5.46 18.72
N GLY A 545 18.70 6.42 18.96
CA GLY A 545 18.71 7.75 18.34
C GLY A 545 18.05 7.82 16.96
N GLU A 546 17.53 6.72 16.40
CA GLU A 546 16.89 6.76 15.08
C GLU A 546 15.56 7.51 15.12
N ALA A 547 15.40 8.52 14.24
CA ALA A 547 14.21 9.37 14.17
C ALA A 547 13.05 8.70 13.41
N VAL A 548 12.52 7.62 13.99
CA VAL A 548 11.48 6.78 13.37
C VAL A 548 10.19 7.52 13.06
N GLY A 549 9.86 8.57 13.82
CA GLY A 549 8.70 9.42 13.58
C GLY A 549 8.75 10.16 12.25
N VAL A 550 9.90 10.77 11.94
CA VAL A 550 10.11 11.46 10.66
C VAL A 550 10.11 10.45 9.50
N ILE A 551 10.73 9.29 9.70
CA ILE A 551 10.75 8.21 8.68
C ILE A 551 9.33 7.70 8.41
N ALA A 552 8.51 7.51 9.43
CA ALA A 552 7.13 7.08 9.31
C ALA A 552 6.28 8.11 8.54
N ALA A 553 6.37 9.37 8.92
CA ALA A 553 5.65 10.46 8.26
C ALA A 553 6.01 10.57 6.75
N GLN A 554 7.31 10.45 6.42
CA GLN A 554 7.77 10.45 5.03
C GLN A 554 7.28 9.21 4.26
N SER A 555 7.33 8.03 4.89
CA SER A 555 6.93 6.77 4.28
C SER A 555 5.43 6.68 3.98
N ILE A 556 4.61 7.47 4.70
CA ILE A 556 3.17 7.63 4.44
C ILE A 556 2.93 8.77 3.42
N GLY A 557 3.66 9.87 3.55
CA GLY A 557 3.46 11.09 2.78
C GLY A 557 3.95 11.04 1.32
N GLU A 558 5.13 10.46 1.08
CA GLU A 558 5.70 10.35 -0.28
C GLU A 558 4.78 9.52 -1.20
N PRO A 559 4.35 8.30 -0.82
CA PRO A 559 3.43 7.55 -1.67
C PRO A 559 2.05 8.20 -1.77
N GLY A 560 1.66 9.01 -0.78
CA GLY A 560 0.44 9.83 -0.83
C GLY A 560 0.37 10.72 -2.07
N THR A 561 1.52 11.22 -2.55
CA THR A 561 1.58 11.99 -3.81
C THR A 561 1.30 11.08 -5.00
N GLN A 562 1.83 9.85 -4.97
CA GLN A 562 1.61 8.85 -6.01
C GLN A 562 0.16 8.39 -6.09
N LEU A 563 -0.57 8.31 -4.95
CA LEU A 563 -2.01 8.01 -4.94
C LEU A 563 -2.80 9.03 -5.79
N THR A 564 -2.35 10.28 -5.81
CA THR A 564 -2.99 11.36 -6.59
C THR A 564 -2.54 11.37 -8.05
N MET A 565 -1.29 10.97 -8.32
CA MET A 565 -0.72 10.92 -9.68
C MET A 565 -1.09 9.65 -10.46
N ARG A 566 -1.31 8.49 -9.83
CA ARG A 566 -1.77 7.28 -10.54
C ARG A 566 -3.18 7.43 -11.10
N THR A 567 -4.02 8.26 -10.46
CA THR A 567 -5.31 8.67 -11.03
C THR A 567 -5.14 9.37 -12.40
N PHE A 568 -4.00 9.97 -12.71
CA PHE A 568 -3.72 10.56 -14.02
C PHE A 568 -3.67 9.53 -15.15
N HIS A 569 -2.98 8.41 -14.91
CA HIS A 569 -2.74 7.37 -15.92
C HIS A 569 -4.01 6.57 -16.24
N ILE A 570 -4.89 6.48 -15.24
CA ILE A 570 -6.18 5.78 -15.33
C ILE A 570 -7.31 6.78 -15.69
N GLY A 571 -7.20 8.06 -15.36
CA GLY A 571 -8.26 9.07 -15.43
C GLY A 571 -8.78 9.40 -16.83
N GLY A 572 -8.13 8.88 -17.88
CA GLY A 572 -8.68 8.86 -19.24
C GLY A 572 -9.68 7.73 -19.45
N THR A 573 -9.41 6.53 -18.93
CA THR A 573 -10.17 5.30 -19.17
C THR A 573 -10.82 4.79 -17.89
N ALA A 574 -12.15 4.79 -17.83
CA ALA A 574 -12.86 4.21 -16.71
C ALA A 574 -12.84 2.68 -16.83
N THR A 575 -12.07 2.01 -15.96
CA THR A 575 -12.24 0.57 -15.71
C THR A 575 -13.26 0.43 -14.60
N GLY A 576 -14.52 0.22 -14.96
CA GLY A 576 -15.47 -0.34 -14.00
C GLY A 576 -14.96 -1.73 -13.65
N ARG A 577 -14.57 -1.98 -12.39
CA ARG A 577 -14.52 -3.37 -11.92
C ARG A 577 -15.96 -3.87 -12.06
N ALA A 578 -16.17 -4.89 -12.88
CA ALA A 578 -17.44 -5.60 -12.86
C ALA A 578 -17.70 -6.02 -11.41
N GLU A 579 -18.82 -5.59 -10.82
CA GLU A 579 -19.21 -6.08 -9.50
C GLU A 579 -19.34 -7.61 -9.60
N GLN A 580 -18.72 -8.33 -8.67
CA GLN A 580 -18.80 -9.79 -8.67
C GLN A 580 -20.27 -10.19 -8.49
N THR A 581 -20.83 -10.82 -9.51
CA THR A 581 -22.19 -11.36 -9.53
C THR A 581 -22.24 -12.79 -9.00
N ASN A 582 -21.08 -13.40 -8.78
CA ASN A 582 -20.94 -14.81 -8.43
C ASN A 582 -19.77 -15.07 -7.46
N LEU A 583 -19.92 -16.13 -6.68
CA LEU A 583 -18.90 -16.68 -5.79
C LEU A 583 -18.32 -17.95 -6.44
N LEU A 584 -17.00 -17.99 -6.62
CA LEU A 584 -16.28 -19.15 -7.18
C LEU A 584 -15.42 -19.81 -6.10
N ALA A 585 -15.40 -21.15 -6.07
CA ALA A 585 -14.54 -21.94 -5.20
C ALA A 585 -13.07 -21.80 -5.62
N ARG A 586 -12.17 -21.44 -4.71
CA ARG A 586 -10.73 -21.37 -5.04
C ARG A 586 -10.06 -22.72 -4.90
N TYR A 587 -10.48 -23.50 -3.92
CA TYR A 587 -9.93 -24.81 -3.66
C TYR A 587 -10.95 -25.91 -3.94
N ALA A 588 -10.45 -27.11 -4.21
CA ALA A 588 -11.32 -28.29 -4.24
C ALA A 588 -11.62 -28.71 -2.80
N GLY A 589 -12.86 -29.09 -2.52
CA GLY A 589 -13.31 -29.45 -1.18
C GLY A 589 -14.79 -29.82 -1.17
N ASN A 590 -15.28 -30.23 0.00
CA ASN A 590 -16.69 -30.47 0.23
C ASN A 590 -17.35 -29.20 0.78
N VAL A 591 -18.51 -28.85 0.24
CA VAL A 591 -19.28 -27.68 0.66
C VAL A 591 -19.94 -27.93 2.02
N HIS A 592 -19.76 -27.00 2.96
CA HIS A 592 -20.38 -27.03 4.28
C HIS A 592 -20.99 -25.67 4.60
N TYR A 593 -22.31 -25.60 4.80
CA TYR A 593 -22.99 -24.36 5.15
C TYR A 593 -23.05 -24.16 6.66
N ILE A 594 -22.63 -22.98 7.13
CA ILE A 594 -22.65 -22.57 8.53
C ILE A 594 -23.72 -21.49 8.70
N ASP A 595 -24.63 -21.68 9.66
CA ASP A 595 -25.73 -20.76 9.95
C ASP A 595 -26.57 -20.33 8.72
N ALA A 596 -26.61 -21.19 7.68
CA ALA A 596 -27.34 -20.90 6.44
C ALA A 596 -28.75 -21.49 6.47
N HIS A 597 -29.75 -20.62 6.44
CA HIS A 597 -31.13 -21.00 6.16
C HIS A 597 -31.37 -20.95 4.65
N LEU A 598 -31.54 -22.11 4.01
CA LEU A 598 -31.75 -22.25 2.57
C LEU A 598 -33.21 -22.62 2.27
N VAL A 599 -33.79 -21.99 1.25
CA VAL A 599 -35.18 -22.23 0.82
C VAL A 599 -35.20 -22.65 -0.64
N GLU A 600 -35.98 -23.69 -0.97
CA GLU A 600 -36.19 -24.12 -2.34
C GLU A 600 -37.15 -23.18 -3.09
N SER A 601 -36.69 -22.64 -4.22
CA SER A 601 -37.44 -21.77 -5.11
C SER A 601 -37.40 -22.33 -6.54
N PRO A 602 -38.33 -21.96 -7.45
CA PRO A 602 -38.22 -22.30 -8.88
C PRO A 602 -36.91 -21.85 -9.54
N ARG A 603 -36.17 -20.91 -8.92
CA ARG A 603 -34.86 -20.41 -9.38
C ARG A 603 -33.66 -21.22 -8.85
N GLY A 604 -33.86 -22.14 -7.91
CA GLY A 604 -32.81 -22.87 -7.20
C GLY A 604 -32.90 -22.72 -5.68
N LEU A 605 -31.85 -23.14 -4.97
CA LEU A 605 -31.72 -22.95 -3.52
C LEU A 605 -31.34 -21.50 -3.22
N VAL A 606 -32.18 -20.79 -2.48
CA VAL A 606 -32.00 -19.37 -2.16
C VAL A 606 -31.60 -19.20 -0.70
N VAL A 607 -30.59 -18.36 -0.45
CA VAL A 607 -30.13 -18.03 0.92
C VAL A 607 -31.07 -17.02 1.57
N MET A 608 -31.64 -17.40 2.72
CA MET A 608 -32.49 -16.55 3.55
C MET A 608 -31.80 -16.10 4.86
N GLY A 609 -30.69 -16.74 5.25
CA GLY A 609 -29.88 -16.29 6.38
C GLY A 609 -29.01 -15.08 6.02
N ARG A 610 -29.05 -14.00 6.81
CA ARG A 610 -28.15 -12.85 6.64
C ARG A 610 -26.72 -13.09 7.16
N LYS A 611 -26.55 -14.05 8.06
CA LYS A 611 -25.25 -14.52 8.61
C LYS A 611 -24.84 -15.88 8.02
N ALA A 612 -25.44 -16.27 6.89
CA ALA A 612 -25.15 -17.53 6.23
C ALA A 612 -23.72 -17.51 5.68
N GLU A 613 -22.99 -18.60 5.89
CA GLU A 613 -21.64 -18.77 5.38
C GLU A 613 -21.50 -20.13 4.69
N VAL A 614 -20.55 -20.21 3.76
CA VAL A 614 -20.14 -21.43 3.09
C VAL A 614 -18.67 -21.69 3.34
N ALA A 615 -18.35 -22.86 3.88
CA ALA A 615 -17.01 -23.36 4.08
C ALA A 615 -16.71 -24.50 3.09
N LEU A 616 -15.46 -24.58 2.60
CA LEU A 616 -14.96 -25.74 1.86
C LEU A 616 -14.02 -26.53 2.77
N ILE A 617 -14.41 -27.76 3.05
CA ILE A 617 -13.65 -28.69 3.90
C ILE A 617 -12.86 -29.65 3.02
N ASP A 618 -11.58 -29.85 3.32
CA ASP A 618 -10.78 -30.86 2.63
C ASP A 618 -11.25 -32.28 3.01
N PRO A 619 -11.62 -33.14 2.05
CA PRO A 619 -12.01 -34.52 2.32
C PRO A 619 -10.90 -35.39 2.93
N LYS A 620 -9.62 -34.99 2.90
CA LYS A 620 -8.49 -35.77 3.46
C LYS A 620 -8.19 -35.46 4.93
N ASP A 621 -8.14 -34.17 5.29
CA ASP A 621 -7.67 -33.71 6.60
C ASP A 621 -8.80 -33.10 7.46
N ASN A 622 -10.02 -33.03 6.93
CA ASN A 622 -11.21 -32.44 7.56
C ASN A 622 -11.00 -31.00 8.07
N ARG A 623 -10.00 -30.30 7.52
CA ARG A 623 -9.67 -28.90 7.80
C ARG A 623 -10.46 -28.00 6.86
N GLU A 624 -11.01 -26.91 7.41
CA GLU A 624 -11.59 -25.83 6.64
C GLU A 624 -10.48 -25.14 5.83
N ARG A 625 -10.61 -25.17 4.49
CA ARG A 625 -9.66 -24.50 3.58
C ARG A 625 -10.10 -23.10 3.19
N GLU A 626 -11.41 -22.89 3.14
CA GLU A 626 -12.00 -21.67 2.61
C GLU A 626 -13.32 -21.42 3.33
N ARG A 627 -13.61 -20.16 3.70
CA ARG A 627 -14.86 -19.74 4.35
C ARG A 627 -15.30 -18.40 3.78
N HIS A 628 -16.53 -18.33 3.29
CA HIS A 628 -17.11 -17.14 2.67
C HIS A 628 -18.48 -16.83 3.23
N ALA A 629 -18.77 -15.55 3.43
CA ALA A 629 -20.11 -15.09 3.73
C ALA A 629 -21.00 -15.15 2.46
N LEU A 630 -22.19 -15.71 2.60
CA LEU A 630 -23.20 -15.74 1.56
C LEU A 630 -24.09 -14.50 1.65
N VAL A 631 -24.43 -13.95 0.48
CA VAL A 631 -25.33 -12.79 0.39
C VAL A 631 -26.78 -13.26 0.52
N PHE A 632 -27.59 -12.54 1.30
CA PHE A 632 -29.03 -12.76 1.37
C PHE A 632 -29.67 -12.66 -0.04
N GLY A 633 -30.39 -13.70 -0.45
CA GLY A 633 -30.96 -13.82 -1.79
C GLY A 633 -30.05 -14.35 -2.87
N ALA A 634 -28.82 -14.75 -2.51
CA ALA A 634 -27.98 -15.49 -3.44
C ALA A 634 -28.60 -16.86 -3.77
N VAL A 635 -28.52 -17.24 -5.03
CA VAL A 635 -28.90 -18.56 -5.53
C VAL A 635 -27.67 -19.45 -5.49
N VAL A 636 -27.74 -20.47 -4.66
CA VAL A 636 -26.69 -21.46 -4.46
C VAL A 636 -26.81 -22.57 -5.51
N LYS A 637 -25.68 -23.01 -6.07
CA LYS A 637 -25.66 -24.05 -7.12
C LYS A 637 -25.35 -25.46 -6.60
N HIS A 638 -24.73 -25.58 -5.43
CA HIS A 638 -24.27 -26.85 -4.86
C HIS A 638 -24.94 -27.17 -3.51
N VAL A 639 -25.20 -28.45 -3.27
CA VAL A 639 -25.85 -28.92 -2.02
C VAL A 639 -24.84 -29.20 -0.91
N GLU A 640 -25.32 -29.25 0.33
CA GLU A 640 -24.52 -29.58 1.51
C GLU A 640 -23.78 -30.92 1.34
N GLY A 641 -22.46 -30.92 1.59
CA GLY A 641 -21.59 -32.09 1.47
C GLY A 641 -21.15 -32.43 0.05
N GLU A 642 -21.56 -31.67 -0.97
CA GLU A 642 -21.15 -31.91 -2.36
C GLU A 642 -19.67 -31.56 -2.58
N SER A 643 -18.96 -32.41 -3.33
CA SER A 643 -17.55 -32.20 -3.63
C SER A 643 -17.39 -31.30 -4.85
N VAL A 644 -16.78 -30.14 -4.68
CA VAL A 644 -16.54 -29.13 -5.71
C VAL A 644 -15.09 -29.11 -6.15
N LYS A 645 -14.87 -28.80 -7.44
CA LYS A 645 -13.54 -28.54 -7.99
C LYS A 645 -13.20 -27.06 -7.86
N SER A 646 -11.90 -26.76 -7.83
CA SER A 646 -11.42 -25.38 -7.97
C SER A 646 -12.00 -24.74 -9.24
N GLY A 647 -12.55 -23.54 -9.10
CA GLY A 647 -13.24 -22.77 -10.14
C GLY A 647 -14.75 -23.02 -10.27
N ALA A 648 -15.34 -23.90 -9.45
CA ALA A 648 -16.79 -24.15 -9.48
C ALA A 648 -17.59 -22.96 -8.90
N MET A 649 -18.77 -22.70 -9.46
CA MET A 649 -19.64 -21.61 -9.00
C MET A 649 -20.46 -22.04 -7.80
N LEU A 650 -20.23 -21.40 -6.64
CA LEU A 650 -20.92 -21.70 -5.39
C LEU A 650 -22.26 -20.98 -5.29
N ALA A 651 -22.28 -19.67 -5.57
CA ALA A 651 -23.47 -18.82 -5.44
C ALA A 651 -23.51 -17.71 -6.49
N GLU A 652 -24.71 -17.22 -6.83
CA GLU A 652 -24.97 -16.16 -7.81
C GLU A 652 -26.02 -15.17 -7.27
N TRP A 653 -25.84 -13.85 -7.45
CA TRP A 653 -26.80 -12.83 -7.01
C TRP A 653 -26.81 -11.60 -7.92
N ASP A 654 -27.85 -10.77 -7.79
CA ASP A 654 -27.92 -9.44 -8.40
C ASP A 654 -27.16 -8.43 -7.54
N PRO A 655 -26.09 -7.79 -8.02
CA PRO A 655 -25.26 -6.91 -7.20
C PRO A 655 -25.90 -5.53 -6.99
N PHE A 656 -26.79 -5.10 -7.90
CA PHE A 656 -27.36 -3.75 -7.93
C PHE A 656 -28.65 -3.62 -7.12
N SER A 657 -29.25 -4.73 -6.71
CA SER A 657 -30.47 -4.71 -5.91
C SER A 657 -30.37 -5.61 -4.69
N VAL A 658 -30.89 -5.14 -3.56
CA VAL A 658 -31.11 -5.97 -2.38
C VAL A 658 -32.57 -6.44 -2.44
N PRO A 659 -32.82 -7.73 -2.72
CA PRO A 659 -34.18 -8.23 -2.79
C PRO A 659 -34.76 -8.37 -1.37
N ILE A 660 -36.03 -7.98 -1.21
CA ILE A 660 -36.85 -8.35 -0.04
C ILE A 660 -37.66 -9.57 -0.49
N MET A 661 -37.46 -10.71 0.17
CA MET A 661 -38.04 -11.98 -0.22
C MET A 661 -38.83 -12.63 0.92
N THR A 662 -39.68 -13.57 0.56
CA THR A 662 -40.45 -14.37 1.51
C THR A 662 -39.89 -15.76 1.71
N GLU A 663 -39.92 -16.25 2.94
CA GLU A 663 -39.61 -17.65 3.28
C GLU A 663 -40.80 -18.57 3.04
N VAL A 664 -42.02 -18.02 3.01
CA VAL A 664 -43.27 -18.77 2.89
C VAL A 664 -44.01 -18.42 1.61
N GLY A 665 -44.62 -19.43 0.99
CA GLY A 665 -45.54 -19.23 -0.12
C GLY A 665 -46.92 -18.78 0.39
N GLY A 666 -47.61 -17.95 -0.38
CA GLY A 666 -48.93 -17.46 -0.01
C GLY A 666 -49.46 -16.37 -0.93
N THR A 667 -50.58 -15.78 -0.54
CA THR A 667 -51.20 -14.65 -1.26
C THR A 667 -50.72 -13.33 -0.67
N VAL A 668 -50.27 -12.42 -1.53
CA VAL A 668 -49.81 -11.07 -1.15
C VAL A 668 -51.00 -10.17 -0.83
N GLU A 669 -50.93 -9.43 0.27
CA GLU A 669 -51.86 -8.36 0.63
C GLU A 669 -51.09 -7.10 1.04
N TRP A 670 -51.41 -5.97 0.41
CA TRP A 670 -50.81 -4.69 0.77
C TRP A 670 -51.46 -4.10 2.03
N ARG A 671 -50.65 -3.69 3.00
CA ARG A 671 -51.05 -3.00 4.22
C ARG A 671 -50.37 -1.63 4.25
N ASP A 672 -51.15 -0.56 4.40
CA ASP A 672 -50.67 0.85 4.40
C ASP A 672 -49.89 1.30 3.15
N ILE A 673 -50.02 0.59 2.02
CA ILE A 673 -49.52 1.01 0.70
C ILE A 673 -50.70 1.63 -0.07
N ASN A 674 -50.70 2.95 -0.20
CA ASN A 674 -51.73 3.73 -0.88
C ASN A 674 -51.12 4.96 -1.59
N GLU A 675 -51.94 5.81 -2.21
CA GLU A 675 -51.47 7.01 -2.96
C GLU A 675 -50.64 8.01 -2.12
N LEU A 676 -50.66 7.90 -0.79
CA LEU A 676 -49.88 8.75 0.13
C LEU A 676 -48.48 8.19 0.42
N THR A 677 -48.32 6.87 0.35
CA THR A 677 -47.07 6.14 0.66
C THR A 677 -46.43 5.50 -0.57
N LEU A 678 -47.08 5.56 -1.72
CA LEU A 678 -46.62 5.05 -3.00
C LEU A 678 -46.58 6.18 -4.03
N GLU A 679 -45.39 6.43 -4.60
CA GLU A 679 -45.23 7.29 -5.76
C GLU A 679 -45.12 6.41 -7.00
N GLU A 680 -46.09 6.53 -7.91
CA GLU A 680 -46.02 5.90 -9.23
C GLU A 680 -45.32 6.86 -10.19
N ARG A 681 -44.12 6.51 -10.64
CA ARG A 681 -43.40 7.22 -11.69
C ARG A 681 -43.60 6.50 -13.00
N THR A 682 -44.42 7.09 -13.86
CA THR A 682 -44.58 6.62 -15.23
C THR A 682 -43.43 7.19 -16.07
N ASP A 683 -42.64 6.32 -16.69
CA ASP A 683 -41.66 6.78 -17.70
C ASP A 683 -42.44 7.29 -18.92
N GLU A 684 -42.26 8.58 -19.25
CA GLU A 684 -42.96 9.27 -20.34
C GLU A 684 -42.78 8.60 -21.72
N ARG A 685 -41.75 7.76 -21.89
CA ARG A 685 -41.44 7.08 -23.15
C ARG A 685 -41.98 5.65 -23.24
N THR A 686 -42.00 4.90 -22.14
CA THR A 686 -42.36 3.47 -22.15
C THR A 686 -43.77 3.21 -21.63
N GLY A 687 -44.34 4.14 -20.86
CA GLY A 687 -45.66 4.00 -20.26
C GLY A 687 -45.71 3.02 -19.09
N PHE A 688 -44.58 2.45 -18.67
CA PHE A 688 -44.49 1.61 -17.48
C PHE A 688 -44.47 2.46 -16.21
N ALA A 689 -45.27 2.06 -15.23
CA ALA A 689 -45.33 2.72 -13.92
C ALA A 689 -44.39 2.00 -12.95
N GLU A 690 -43.29 2.66 -12.59
CA GLU A 690 -42.45 2.24 -11.47
C GLU A 690 -43.14 2.65 -10.16
N ARG A 691 -43.27 1.70 -9.23
CA ARG A 691 -43.95 1.89 -7.96
C ARG A 691 -42.93 1.98 -6.83
N GLU A 692 -42.64 3.19 -6.37
CA GLU A 692 -41.65 3.46 -5.33
C GLU A 692 -42.32 3.88 -4.02
N ILE A 693 -41.91 3.29 -2.90
CA ILE A 693 -42.41 3.68 -1.57
C ILE A 693 -41.81 5.04 -1.18
N CYS A 694 -42.66 6.04 -0.94
CA CYS A 694 -42.26 7.38 -0.54
C CYS A 694 -42.63 7.66 0.93
N GLU A 695 -41.99 8.68 1.52
CA GLU A 695 -42.37 9.18 2.85
C GLU A 695 -43.79 9.77 2.77
N ALA A 696 -44.64 9.44 3.74
CA ALA A 696 -46.02 9.92 3.76
C ALA A 696 -46.05 11.46 3.69
N LYS A 697 -46.76 12.00 2.69
CA LYS A 697 -46.83 13.45 2.43
C LYS A 697 -47.38 14.26 3.61
N ASP A 698 -48.15 13.63 4.51
CA ASP A 698 -48.69 14.23 5.73
C ASP A 698 -48.04 13.65 6.99
N ARG A 699 -47.37 14.51 7.77
CA ARG A 699 -46.66 14.17 9.03
C ARG A 699 -47.58 13.73 10.20
N SER A 700 -48.90 13.71 10.02
CA SER A 700 -49.88 13.41 11.08
C SER A 700 -50.34 11.95 11.10
N THR A 701 -49.94 11.12 10.15
CA THR A 701 -50.40 9.72 10.04
C THR A 701 -49.21 8.77 10.05
N ASP A 702 -49.08 7.92 11.08
CA ASP A 702 -48.03 6.89 11.21
C ASP A 702 -48.35 5.66 10.32
N LEU A 703 -48.49 5.86 9.00
CA LEU A 703 -48.66 4.77 8.04
C LEU A 703 -47.37 3.96 7.89
N ARG A 704 -47.45 2.63 7.99
CA ARG A 704 -46.30 1.73 7.89
C ARG A 704 -46.45 0.79 6.69
N PRO A 705 -46.03 1.19 5.48
CA PRO A 705 -46.21 0.37 4.29
C PRO A 705 -45.58 -1.01 4.49
N ALA A 706 -46.38 -2.05 4.31
CA ALA A 706 -45.98 -3.43 4.51
C ALA A 706 -46.67 -4.37 3.52
N ILE A 707 -45.95 -5.41 3.13
CA ILE A 707 -46.47 -6.54 2.36
C ILE A 707 -46.78 -7.66 3.33
N VAL A 708 -48.02 -8.10 3.37
CA VAL A 708 -48.47 -9.22 4.20
C VAL A 708 -48.64 -10.44 3.31
N ILE A 709 -48.06 -11.57 3.71
CA ILE A 709 -48.25 -12.84 3.02
C ILE A 709 -49.16 -13.72 3.86
N LYS A 710 -50.31 -14.06 3.29
CA LYS A 710 -51.25 -15.02 3.86
C LYS A 710 -50.85 -16.42 3.39
N ALA A 711 -50.18 -17.16 4.26
CA ALA A 711 -49.87 -18.56 4.03
C ALA A 711 -51.14 -19.42 4.09
N GLU A 712 -51.15 -20.56 3.39
CA GLU A 712 -52.28 -21.52 3.42
C GLU A 712 -52.55 -22.08 4.82
N THR A 713 -51.57 -21.99 5.73
CA THR A 713 -51.64 -22.38 7.14
C THR A 713 -52.31 -21.35 8.05
N GLY A 714 -52.76 -20.20 7.52
CA GLY A 714 -53.45 -19.15 8.27
C GLY A 714 -52.55 -18.24 9.11
N LYS A 715 -51.23 -18.40 9.07
CA LYS A 715 -50.26 -17.46 9.66
C LYS A 715 -49.96 -16.32 8.67
N GLU A 716 -50.04 -15.08 9.16
CA GLU A 716 -49.67 -13.89 8.41
C GLU A 716 -48.19 -13.55 8.66
N HIS A 717 -47.41 -13.41 7.59
CA HIS A 717 -46.04 -12.91 7.65
C HIS A 717 -46.02 -11.48 7.13
N VAL A 718 -45.56 -10.53 7.95
CA VAL A 718 -45.59 -9.09 7.64
C VAL A 718 -44.19 -8.60 7.31
N PHE A 719 -44.00 -8.06 6.11
CA PHE A 719 -42.75 -7.49 5.62
C PHE A 719 -42.88 -5.97 5.50
N TYR A 720 -42.28 -5.23 6.43
CA TYR A 720 -42.27 -3.77 6.38
C TYR A 720 -41.35 -3.27 5.26
N LEU A 721 -41.87 -2.36 4.43
CA LEU A 721 -41.11 -1.75 3.33
C LEU A 721 -40.53 -0.40 3.77
N PRO A 722 -39.19 -0.22 3.72
CA PRO A 722 -38.59 1.08 3.92
C PRO A 722 -38.84 2.02 2.73
N VAL A 723 -38.67 3.32 2.96
CA VAL A 723 -38.75 4.36 1.93
C VAL A 723 -37.65 4.14 0.87
N GLY A 724 -37.96 4.38 -0.40
CA GLY A 724 -37.05 4.20 -1.54
C GLY A 724 -36.99 2.76 -2.07
N VAL A 725 -37.88 1.87 -1.62
CA VAL A 725 -38.00 0.50 -2.15
C VAL A 725 -38.99 0.46 -3.30
N LYS A 726 -38.62 -0.23 -4.38
CA LYS A 726 -39.48 -0.48 -5.53
C LYS A 726 -40.28 -1.77 -5.32
N VAL A 727 -41.60 -1.67 -5.35
CA VAL A 727 -42.49 -2.83 -5.19
C VAL A 727 -42.60 -3.57 -6.52
N VAL A 728 -42.32 -4.87 -6.53
CA VAL A 728 -42.33 -5.70 -7.75
C VAL A 728 -43.63 -6.49 -7.89
N VAL A 729 -44.23 -6.90 -6.77
CA VAL A 729 -45.44 -7.75 -6.76
C VAL A 729 -46.73 -6.94 -6.68
N ASP A 730 -47.76 -7.44 -7.34
CA ASP A 730 -49.10 -6.86 -7.30
C ASP A 730 -49.89 -7.30 -6.06
N ASN A 731 -50.87 -6.49 -5.65
CA ASN A 731 -51.77 -6.86 -4.57
C ASN A 731 -52.62 -8.08 -4.99
N LYS A 732 -52.68 -9.12 -4.16
CA LYS A 732 -53.32 -10.43 -4.39
C LYS A 732 -52.60 -11.39 -5.33
N GLU A 733 -51.35 -11.11 -5.69
CA GLU A 733 -50.51 -12.05 -6.43
C GLU A 733 -50.13 -13.27 -5.57
N GLN A 734 -50.00 -14.45 -6.18
CA GLN A 734 -49.47 -15.65 -5.52
C GLN A 734 -47.96 -15.67 -5.60
N VAL A 735 -47.30 -15.84 -4.45
CA VAL A 735 -45.83 -15.90 -4.33
C VAL A 735 -45.38 -17.24 -3.77
N PHE A 736 -44.20 -17.69 -4.19
CA PHE A 736 -43.55 -18.92 -3.72
C PHE A 736 -42.46 -18.58 -2.70
N PRO A 737 -42.01 -19.56 -1.89
CA PRO A 737 -40.79 -19.41 -1.10
C PRO A 737 -39.61 -18.96 -1.99
N GLY A 738 -38.87 -17.93 -1.55
CA GLY A 738 -37.79 -17.29 -2.29
C GLY A 738 -38.23 -16.28 -3.36
N SER A 739 -39.52 -15.99 -3.52
CA SER A 739 -40.01 -14.93 -4.41
C SER A 739 -39.62 -13.54 -3.90
N VAL A 740 -39.20 -12.66 -4.82
CA VAL A 740 -38.86 -11.26 -4.54
C VAL A 740 -40.13 -10.41 -4.48
N LEU A 741 -40.44 -9.87 -3.32
CA LEU A 741 -41.60 -9.00 -3.08
C LEU A 741 -41.33 -7.57 -3.50
N ALA A 742 -40.15 -7.08 -3.14
CA ALA A 742 -39.73 -5.73 -3.44
C ALA A 742 -38.21 -5.70 -3.63
N LYS A 743 -37.73 -4.73 -4.38
CA LYS A 743 -36.31 -4.53 -4.62
C LYS A 743 -35.94 -3.16 -4.13
N ARG A 744 -34.91 -3.09 -3.30
CA ARG A 744 -34.22 -1.83 -3.09
C ARG A 744 -33.09 -1.79 -4.09
N GLU A 745 -33.01 -0.73 -4.89
CA GLU A 745 -31.74 -0.44 -5.54
C GLU A 745 -30.72 -0.31 -4.42
N ARG A 746 -29.67 -1.12 -4.47
CA ARG A 746 -28.50 -0.81 -3.68
C ARG A 746 -28.14 0.56 -4.22
N GLU A 747 -28.21 1.61 -3.38
CA GLU A 747 -27.40 2.78 -3.67
C GLU A 747 -26.05 2.15 -3.88
N THR A 748 -25.61 2.09 -5.14
CA THR A 748 -24.25 1.74 -5.46
C THR A 748 -23.55 2.72 -4.58
N THR A 749 -22.97 2.20 -3.48
CA THR A 749 -22.08 2.99 -2.65
C THR A 749 -21.19 3.55 -3.72
N LYS A 750 -21.24 4.87 -3.97
CA LYS A 750 -20.78 5.52 -5.22
C LYS A 750 -19.33 5.17 -5.50
N THR A 751 -19.03 3.95 -5.93
CA THR A 751 -18.00 3.17 -5.22
C THR A 751 -18.08 3.33 -3.67
N LYS A 752 -17.82 2.31 -2.84
CA LYS A 752 -17.33 2.65 -1.48
C LYS A 752 -16.27 3.74 -1.71
N ASP A 753 -16.23 4.79 -0.89
CA ASP A 753 -15.31 5.94 -1.04
C ASP A 753 -13.81 5.53 -0.90
N ILE A 754 -13.49 4.27 -1.22
CA ILE A 754 -12.24 3.70 -1.73
C ILE A 754 -11.65 4.56 -2.86
N THR A 755 -12.48 5.24 -3.67
CA THR A 755 -12.01 6.26 -4.64
C THR A 755 -11.62 7.59 -3.97
N GLY A 756 -11.92 7.76 -2.68
CA GLY A 756 -11.56 8.91 -1.89
C GLY A 756 -10.05 9.09 -1.72
N GLY A 757 -9.22 8.09 -2.07
CA GLY A 757 -7.78 8.18 -2.14
C GLY A 757 -7.16 8.88 -0.93
N LEU A 758 -6.37 9.93 -1.18
CA LEU A 758 -5.73 10.72 -0.13
C LEU A 758 -6.72 11.43 0.84
N PRO A 759 -7.83 12.05 0.39
CA PRO A 759 -8.86 12.59 1.29
C PRO A 759 -9.35 11.64 2.38
N ARG A 760 -9.53 10.34 2.07
CA ARG A 760 -9.97 9.35 3.06
C ARG A 760 -8.91 9.12 4.13
N VAL A 761 -7.64 8.98 3.72
CA VAL A 761 -6.50 8.87 4.65
C VAL A 761 -6.40 10.11 5.54
N ALA A 762 -6.59 11.29 4.97
CA ALA A 762 -6.60 12.53 5.74
C ALA A 762 -7.78 12.60 6.72
N GLU A 763 -8.96 12.09 6.38
CA GLU A 763 -10.12 12.02 7.29
C GLU A 763 -9.81 11.12 8.51
N LEU A 764 -9.20 9.96 8.27
CA LEU A 764 -8.79 9.01 9.31
C LEU A 764 -7.77 9.64 10.28
N PHE A 765 -6.69 10.23 9.76
CA PHE A 765 -5.66 10.86 10.60
C PHE A 765 -6.12 12.16 11.27
N GLU A 766 -7.12 12.86 10.73
CA GLU A 766 -7.76 13.98 11.42
C GLU A 766 -8.82 13.53 12.44
N ALA A 767 -9.03 12.22 12.61
CA ALA A 767 -10.03 11.62 13.50
C ALA A 767 -11.40 12.28 13.35
N ARG A 768 -11.79 12.61 12.11
CA ARG A 768 -13.07 13.28 11.82
C ARG A 768 -14.21 12.28 11.97
N LYS A 769 -15.35 12.77 12.46
CA LYS A 769 -16.58 11.99 12.44
C LYS A 769 -17.03 11.84 10.98
N PRO A 770 -17.32 10.60 10.52
CA PRO A 770 -17.87 10.38 9.19
C PRO A 770 -19.14 11.20 8.99
N LYS A 771 -19.41 11.62 7.74
CA LYS A 771 -20.65 12.35 7.40
C LYS A 771 -21.90 11.54 7.73
N ILE A 772 -21.84 10.23 7.50
CA ILE A 772 -22.91 9.28 7.80
C ILE A 772 -22.31 8.20 8.73
N PRO A 773 -22.27 8.45 10.05
CA PRO A 773 -21.73 7.47 10.99
C PRO A 773 -22.72 6.33 11.20
N ALA A 774 -22.19 5.11 11.27
CA ALA A 774 -22.92 3.96 11.79
C ALA A 774 -23.12 4.12 13.30
N ASP A 775 -24.33 3.81 13.76
CA ASP A 775 -24.63 3.71 15.18
C ASP A 775 -24.23 2.29 15.62
N VAL A 776 -23.36 2.18 16.62
CA VAL A 776 -22.81 0.91 17.12
C VAL A 776 -23.36 0.59 18.51
N SER A 777 -23.48 -0.70 18.82
CA SER A 777 -23.89 -1.15 20.16
C SER A 777 -22.77 -0.90 21.18
N ASP A 778 -23.07 -0.32 22.35
CA ASP A 778 -22.11 -0.14 23.44
C ASP A 778 -21.97 -1.41 24.30
N ILE A 779 -22.97 -2.30 24.27
CA ILE A 779 -23.04 -3.50 25.11
C ILE A 779 -23.34 -4.75 24.29
N ASP A 780 -22.96 -5.91 24.82
CA ASP A 780 -23.42 -7.21 24.33
C ASP A 780 -24.86 -7.45 24.76
N GLY A 781 -25.73 -7.93 23.86
CA GLY A 781 -27.11 -8.22 24.24
C GLY A 781 -28.02 -8.65 23.11
N ILE A 782 -29.29 -8.84 23.46
CA ILE A 782 -30.37 -9.15 22.51
C ILE A 782 -31.10 -7.86 22.14
N VAL A 783 -31.33 -7.68 20.84
CA VAL A 783 -32.03 -6.51 20.30
C VAL A 783 -33.54 -6.66 20.45
N SER A 784 -34.20 -5.61 20.93
CA SER A 784 -35.64 -5.40 20.83
C SER A 784 -35.96 -4.00 20.30
N PHE A 785 -37.14 -3.82 19.71
CA PHE A 785 -37.57 -2.52 19.20
C PHE A 785 -38.60 -1.91 20.16
N GLY A 786 -38.33 -0.69 20.61
CA GLY A 786 -39.26 0.09 21.45
C GLY A 786 -40.20 0.96 20.61
N GLU A 787 -41.10 1.69 21.28
CA GLU A 787 -41.95 2.68 20.60
C GLU A 787 -41.13 3.81 19.97
N ASP A 788 -41.53 4.23 18.76
CA ASP A 788 -40.90 5.32 18.03
C ASP A 788 -41.04 6.63 18.83
N TYR A 789 -39.94 7.36 18.99
CA TYR A 789 -39.94 8.63 19.72
C TYR A 789 -39.52 9.78 18.81
N ARG A 790 -40.42 10.74 18.58
CA ARG A 790 -40.16 11.99 17.81
C ARG A 790 -39.47 11.74 16.45
N GLY A 791 -39.97 10.80 15.66
CA GLY A 791 -39.43 10.50 14.32
C GLY A 791 -38.10 9.71 14.32
N LYS A 792 -37.68 9.19 15.47
CA LYS A 792 -36.57 8.24 15.61
C LYS A 792 -37.09 6.87 16.06
N ARG A 793 -36.53 5.81 15.47
CA ARG A 793 -36.72 4.42 15.90
C ARG A 793 -35.92 4.18 17.17
N ARG A 794 -36.54 3.55 18.16
CA ARG A 794 -35.89 3.18 19.42
C ARG A 794 -35.49 1.71 19.34
N ILE A 795 -34.19 1.45 19.40
CA ILE A 795 -33.64 0.10 19.51
C ILE A 795 -33.13 -0.07 20.93
N ILE A 796 -33.51 -1.16 21.59
CA ILE A 796 -33.14 -1.46 22.96
C ILE A 796 -32.27 -2.72 22.93
N VAL A 797 -31.05 -2.64 23.43
CA VAL A 797 -30.16 -3.79 23.57
C VAL A 797 -30.17 -4.20 25.03
N THR A 798 -30.60 -5.45 25.29
CA THR A 798 -30.71 -5.99 26.65
C THR A 798 -29.58 -7.00 26.89
N PRO A 799 -28.66 -6.74 27.83
CA PRO A 799 -27.60 -7.68 28.16
C PRO A 799 -28.15 -8.85 28.98
N GLU A 800 -27.41 -9.98 29.03
CA GLU A 800 -27.79 -11.12 29.89
C GLU A 800 -27.76 -10.75 31.39
N VAL A 801 -26.87 -9.82 31.77
CA VAL A 801 -26.74 -9.27 33.13
C VAL A 801 -26.46 -7.77 33.03
N GLY A 802 -27.37 -6.93 33.53
CA GLY A 802 -27.22 -5.47 33.55
C GLY A 802 -28.48 -4.70 33.15
N GLU A 803 -28.33 -3.40 32.97
CA GLU A 803 -29.39 -2.50 32.49
C GLU A 803 -29.43 -2.47 30.96
N ALA A 804 -30.63 -2.36 30.39
CA ALA A 804 -30.81 -2.23 28.94
C ALA A 804 -30.40 -0.84 28.46
N VAL A 805 -29.71 -0.77 27.32
CA VAL A 805 -29.27 0.49 26.70
C VAL A 805 -30.13 0.80 25.49
N GLU A 806 -30.52 2.06 25.36
CA GLU A 806 -31.45 2.51 24.32
C GLU A 806 -30.78 3.41 23.27
N TYR A 807 -30.98 3.06 22.01
CA TYR A 807 -30.44 3.74 20.84
C TYR A 807 -31.57 4.41 20.06
N LEU A 808 -31.46 5.73 19.84
CA LEU A 808 -32.42 6.52 19.08
C LEU A 808 -31.91 6.79 17.66
N ILE A 809 -32.37 5.96 16.72
CA ILE A 809 -31.91 5.95 15.33
C ILE A 809 -32.89 6.72 14.45
N ALA A 810 -32.41 7.59 13.56
CA ALA A 810 -33.29 8.32 12.66
C ALA A 810 -33.99 7.37 11.67
N LYS A 811 -35.29 7.57 11.40
CA LYS A 811 -36.11 6.71 10.53
C LYS A 811 -35.56 6.56 9.09
N ASN A 812 -34.75 7.51 8.63
CA ASN A 812 -34.09 7.50 7.32
C ASN A 812 -32.80 6.66 7.28
N LYS A 813 -32.22 6.28 8.43
CA LYS A 813 -31.06 5.38 8.47
C LYS A 813 -31.53 3.94 8.37
N HIS A 814 -30.83 3.15 7.55
CA HIS A 814 -31.11 1.74 7.44
C HIS A 814 -30.56 0.98 8.65
N VAL A 815 -31.43 0.22 9.31
CA VAL A 815 -31.08 -0.67 10.43
C VAL A 815 -30.68 -2.03 9.85
N LEU A 816 -29.52 -2.54 10.25
CA LEU A 816 -28.99 -3.83 9.76
C LEU A 816 -29.55 -5.02 10.54
N VAL A 817 -30.00 -4.77 11.77
CA VAL A 817 -30.32 -5.75 12.80
C VAL A 817 -31.83 -5.98 12.92
N GLU A 818 -32.24 -7.18 13.29
CA GLU A 818 -33.63 -7.58 13.49
C GLU A 818 -33.93 -7.87 14.97
N GLU A 819 -35.23 -8.00 15.29
CA GLU A 819 -35.67 -8.27 16.66
C GLU A 819 -35.29 -9.70 17.06
N GLY A 820 -34.64 -9.85 18.22
CA GLY A 820 -34.11 -11.13 18.69
C GLY A 820 -32.67 -11.42 18.27
N ASP A 821 -32.04 -10.57 17.45
CA ASP A 821 -30.61 -10.72 17.11
C ASP A 821 -29.72 -10.56 18.34
N ARG A 822 -28.74 -11.46 18.48
CA ARG A 822 -27.67 -11.33 19.47
C ARG A 822 -26.52 -10.54 18.87
N ILE A 823 -26.20 -9.42 19.51
CA ILE A 823 -25.22 -8.43 19.05
C ILE A 823 -24.08 -8.33 20.04
N ARG A 824 -22.87 -8.13 19.52
CA ARG A 824 -21.70 -7.84 20.34
C ARG A 824 -21.45 -6.33 20.47
N ALA A 825 -20.84 -5.91 21.56
CA ALA A 825 -20.36 -4.54 21.75
C ALA A 825 -19.44 -4.16 20.58
N GLY A 826 -19.68 -2.98 20.00
CA GLY A 826 -18.99 -2.46 18.83
C GLY A 826 -19.58 -2.87 17.48
N GLU A 827 -20.53 -3.80 17.43
CA GLU A 827 -21.19 -4.21 16.18
C GLU A 827 -22.18 -3.12 15.71
N ALA A 828 -22.24 -2.90 14.38
CA ALA A 828 -23.01 -1.81 13.79
C ALA A 828 -24.50 -2.14 13.71
N LEU A 829 -25.33 -1.30 14.34
CA LEU A 829 -26.79 -1.37 14.29
C LEU A 829 -27.35 -0.78 12.99
N THR A 830 -26.65 0.20 12.40
CA THR A 830 -27.07 0.90 11.18
C THR A 830 -26.02 0.85 10.09
N SER A 831 -26.45 1.05 8.84
CA SER A 831 -25.54 1.23 7.71
C SER A 831 -24.76 2.54 7.86
N GLY A 832 -23.45 2.49 7.66
CA GLY A 832 -22.58 3.67 7.67
C GLY A 832 -21.13 3.31 7.94
N SER A 833 -20.25 4.31 7.99
CA SER A 833 -18.87 4.09 8.41
C SER A 833 -18.77 4.12 9.93
N ALA A 834 -17.94 3.24 10.50
CA ALA A 834 -17.69 3.24 11.93
C ALA A 834 -16.98 4.53 12.35
N ASN A 835 -17.41 5.09 13.48
CA ASN A 835 -16.83 6.31 14.03
C ASN A 835 -15.66 5.95 14.98
N PRO A 836 -14.43 6.43 14.73
CA PRO A 836 -13.26 6.13 15.56
C PRO A 836 -13.44 6.46 17.05
N HIS A 837 -14.20 7.52 17.37
CA HIS A 837 -14.45 7.92 18.76
C HIS A 837 -15.33 6.93 19.52
N ASP A 838 -16.27 6.28 18.82
CA ASP A 838 -17.17 5.31 19.44
C ASP A 838 -16.41 3.98 19.65
N ILE A 839 -15.56 3.59 18.69
CA ILE A 839 -14.65 2.44 18.84
C ILE A 839 -13.75 2.60 20.06
N LEU A 840 -13.15 3.78 20.28
CA LEU A 840 -12.29 4.02 21.45
C LEU A 840 -13.04 3.84 22.76
N ARG A 841 -14.28 4.36 22.84
CA ARG A 841 -15.09 4.31 24.05
C ARG A 841 -15.53 2.90 24.40
N ILE A 842 -15.87 2.10 23.37
CA ILE A 842 -16.50 0.79 23.54
C ILE A 842 -15.46 -0.34 23.58
N LEU A 843 -14.60 -0.42 22.56
CA LEU A 843 -13.64 -1.51 22.37
C LEU A 843 -12.24 -1.19 22.91
N GLY A 844 -11.99 0.09 23.24
CA GLY A 844 -10.74 0.54 23.82
C GLY A 844 -9.65 0.87 22.79
N VAL A 845 -8.45 1.15 23.30
CA VAL A 845 -7.33 1.69 22.52
C VAL A 845 -6.78 0.69 21.50
N ARG A 846 -6.69 -0.59 21.86
CA ARG A 846 -6.09 -1.64 21.02
C ARG A 846 -6.89 -1.85 19.73
N GLU A 847 -8.20 -2.04 19.87
CA GLU A 847 -9.09 -2.24 18.72
C GLU A 847 -9.20 -0.98 17.86
N LEU A 848 -9.27 0.22 18.47
CA LEU A 848 -9.20 1.47 17.69
C LEU A 848 -7.93 1.53 16.85
N ALA A 849 -6.78 1.25 17.45
CA ALA A 849 -5.51 1.37 16.76
C ALA A 849 -5.40 0.36 15.61
N LYS A 850 -5.85 -0.87 15.84
CA LYS A 850 -5.96 -1.91 14.80
C LYS A 850 -6.88 -1.47 13.65
N TYR A 851 -8.04 -0.90 13.97
CA TYR A 851 -8.98 -0.37 12.98
C TYR A 851 -8.35 0.73 12.13
N LEU A 852 -7.70 1.73 12.74
CA LEU A 852 -7.06 2.84 12.02
C LEU A 852 -5.91 2.37 11.12
N VAL A 853 -5.11 1.41 11.59
CA VAL A 853 -4.02 0.83 10.81
C VAL A 853 -4.57 0.08 9.60
N ASN A 854 -5.54 -0.81 9.79
CA ASN A 854 -6.11 -1.60 8.71
C ASN A 854 -6.82 -0.72 7.66
N GLU A 855 -7.69 0.21 8.08
CA GLU A 855 -8.40 1.10 7.16
C GLU A 855 -7.43 1.98 6.34
N ALA A 856 -6.38 2.52 6.98
CA ALA A 856 -5.38 3.29 6.25
C ALA A 856 -4.60 2.41 5.27
N GLN A 857 -4.19 1.21 5.69
CA GLN A 857 -3.44 0.25 4.88
C GLN A 857 -4.24 -0.22 3.66
N GLU A 858 -5.55 -0.47 3.82
CA GLU A 858 -6.45 -0.83 2.72
C GLU A 858 -6.44 0.22 1.61
N VAL A 859 -6.52 1.52 1.94
CA VAL A 859 -6.47 2.59 0.92
C VAL A 859 -5.14 2.57 0.14
N TYR A 860 -4.01 2.43 0.83
CA TYR A 860 -2.70 2.37 0.15
C TYR A 860 -2.56 1.11 -0.71
N ARG A 861 -3.00 -0.05 -0.21
CA ARG A 861 -2.90 -1.34 -0.90
C ARG A 861 -3.81 -1.44 -2.11
N LEU A 862 -5.04 -0.92 -2.04
CA LEU A 862 -5.96 -0.85 -3.17
C LEU A 862 -5.39 -0.04 -4.34
N GLN A 863 -4.50 0.91 -4.06
CA GLN A 863 -3.78 1.70 -5.06
C GLN A 863 -2.42 1.08 -5.46
N GLY A 864 -2.13 -0.12 -4.98
CA GLY A 864 -0.90 -0.87 -5.26
C GLY A 864 0.35 -0.24 -4.65
N VAL A 865 0.21 0.50 -3.56
CA VAL A 865 1.32 1.07 -2.78
C VAL A 865 1.54 0.20 -1.55
N ARG A 866 2.80 -0.14 -1.27
CA ARG A 866 3.19 -0.95 -0.11
C ARG A 866 3.82 -0.09 0.97
N ILE A 867 3.25 -0.14 2.16
CA ILE A 867 3.75 0.53 3.37
C ILE A 867 3.70 -0.51 4.49
N ASN A 868 4.71 -0.53 5.37
CA ASN A 868 4.67 -1.37 6.55
C ASN A 868 3.82 -0.72 7.66
N ASP A 869 3.02 -1.53 8.35
CA ASP A 869 2.10 -1.10 9.42
C ASP A 869 2.79 -0.25 10.50
N LYS A 870 4.10 -0.46 10.76
CA LYS A 870 4.86 0.24 11.81
C LYS A 870 4.83 1.75 11.66
N HIS A 871 4.79 2.22 10.41
CA HIS A 871 4.76 3.66 10.12
C HIS A 871 3.41 4.26 10.52
N ILE A 872 2.31 3.56 10.23
CA ILE A 872 0.96 4.01 10.60
C ILE A 872 0.76 3.92 12.11
N GLU A 873 1.28 2.86 12.74
CA GLU A 873 1.30 2.69 14.20
C GLU A 873 1.96 3.86 14.92
N VAL A 874 3.09 4.36 14.40
CA VAL A 874 3.78 5.54 14.96
C VAL A 874 2.86 6.77 14.94
N ILE A 875 2.13 7.02 13.85
CA ILE A 875 1.19 8.15 13.77
C ILE A 875 0.03 7.96 14.74
N VAL A 876 -0.54 6.75 14.79
CA VAL A 876 -1.68 6.43 15.67
C VAL A 876 -1.28 6.53 17.14
N ARG A 877 -0.06 6.13 17.53
CA ARG A 877 0.49 6.37 18.88
C ARG A 877 0.45 7.85 19.24
N GLN A 878 0.87 8.72 18.33
CA GLN A 878 0.89 10.16 18.58
C GLN A 878 -0.52 10.76 18.66
N MET A 879 -1.50 10.22 17.91
CA MET A 879 -2.91 10.62 18.01
C MET A 879 -3.55 10.25 19.36
N LEU A 880 -2.99 9.25 20.05
CA LEU A 880 -3.44 8.73 21.36
C LEU A 880 -2.51 9.15 22.52
N SER A 881 -1.67 10.16 22.30
CA SER A 881 -0.66 10.62 23.28
C SER A 881 -1.25 11.36 24.48
N LYS A 882 -2.50 11.83 24.40
CA LYS A 882 -3.18 12.59 25.45
C LYS A 882 -4.26 11.78 26.14
N VAL A 883 -4.45 12.08 27.42
CA VAL A 883 -5.52 11.53 28.27
C VAL A 883 -6.34 12.67 28.86
N ARG A 884 -7.63 12.43 29.10
CA ARG A 884 -8.52 13.35 29.81
C ARG A 884 -8.71 12.87 31.24
N ILE A 885 -8.52 13.75 32.21
CA ILE A 885 -8.72 13.44 33.63
C ILE A 885 -10.22 13.35 33.94
N VAL A 886 -10.65 12.22 34.52
CA VAL A 886 -12.03 12.01 34.99
C VAL A 886 -12.14 12.37 36.47
N SER A 887 -11.22 11.87 37.29
CA SER A 887 -11.13 12.24 38.70
C SER A 887 -9.68 12.56 39.04
N PRO A 888 -9.38 13.76 39.59
CA PRO A 888 -8.02 14.15 39.88
C PRO A 888 -7.41 13.43 41.09
N GLY A 889 -8.21 12.76 41.94
CA GLY A 889 -7.70 12.17 43.18
C GLY A 889 -6.97 13.19 44.05
N ASP A 890 -5.78 12.84 44.53
CA ASP A 890 -4.87 13.73 45.29
C ASP A 890 -3.79 14.39 44.40
N THR A 891 -3.90 14.29 43.07
CA THR A 891 -2.94 14.89 42.14
C THR A 891 -3.17 16.39 41.98
N ARG A 892 -2.27 17.07 41.24
CA ARG A 892 -2.39 18.50 40.91
C ARG A 892 -3.33 18.81 39.74
N TYR A 893 -3.89 17.78 39.11
CA TYR A 893 -4.68 17.92 37.90
C TYR A 893 -6.09 18.46 38.18
N LEU A 894 -6.70 19.04 37.16
CA LEU A 894 -8.10 19.45 37.16
C LEU A 894 -8.97 18.42 36.44
N GLU A 895 -10.21 18.29 36.88
CA GLU A 895 -11.21 17.46 36.20
C GLU A 895 -11.47 17.98 34.77
N GLY A 896 -11.43 17.09 33.79
CA GLY A 896 -11.58 17.42 32.37
C GLY A 896 -10.31 17.97 31.70
N GLU A 897 -9.22 18.18 32.44
CA GLU A 897 -7.94 18.61 31.87
C GLU A 897 -7.36 17.54 30.94
N SER A 898 -6.74 17.98 29.83
CA SER A 898 -6.04 17.09 28.90
C SER A 898 -4.54 17.17 29.11
N VAL A 899 -3.94 16.04 29.48
CA VAL A 899 -2.51 15.94 29.81
C VAL A 899 -1.84 14.87 28.98
N GLU A 900 -0.51 14.90 28.88
CA GLU A 900 0.25 13.84 28.20
C GLU A 900 0.20 12.55 29.01
N ARG A 901 0.00 11.44 28.31
CA ARG A 901 -0.17 10.12 28.93
C ARG A 901 1.01 9.75 29.82
N PHE A 902 2.25 10.05 29.40
CA PHE A 902 3.43 9.70 30.19
C PHE A 902 3.57 10.57 31.44
N LEU A 903 3.31 11.89 31.35
CA LEU A 903 3.33 12.79 32.52
C LEU A 903 2.29 12.36 33.56
N PHE A 904 1.11 11.97 33.07
CA PHE A 904 0.05 11.43 33.91
C PHE A 904 0.46 10.13 34.61
N GLN A 905 1.09 9.19 33.88
CA GLN A 905 1.58 7.94 34.45
C GLN A 905 2.66 8.20 35.52
N GLU A 906 3.60 9.11 35.27
CA GLU A 906 4.66 9.46 36.22
C GLU A 906 4.11 10.08 37.51
N GLU A 907 3.16 11.02 37.40
CA GLU A 907 2.55 11.64 38.58
C GLU A 907 1.72 10.61 39.37
N ASN A 908 1.02 9.69 38.70
CA ASN A 908 0.29 8.62 39.37
C ASN A 908 1.22 7.61 40.06
N GLU A 909 2.30 7.19 39.40
CA GLU A 909 3.32 6.31 40.00
C GLU A 909 3.88 6.95 41.28
N ARG A 910 4.16 8.26 41.23
CA ARG A 910 4.60 9.04 42.39
C ARG A 910 3.55 9.08 43.50
N MET A 911 2.28 9.37 43.19
CA MET A 911 1.23 9.42 44.21
C MET A 911 0.98 8.05 44.86
N ILE A 912 1.06 6.97 44.08
CA ILE A 912 0.97 5.60 44.58
C ILE A 912 2.15 5.30 45.51
N ALA A 913 3.37 5.70 45.15
CA ALA A 913 4.55 5.55 46.01
C ALA A 913 4.43 6.36 47.32
N GLU A 914 3.75 7.51 47.28
CA GLU A 914 3.41 8.33 48.46
C GLU A 914 2.18 7.81 49.24
N GLY A 915 1.52 6.74 48.77
CA GLY A 915 0.34 6.14 49.42
C GLY A 915 -0.97 6.93 49.27
N LYS A 916 -1.03 7.86 48.31
CA LYS A 916 -2.18 8.75 48.03
C LYS A 916 -3.09 8.17 46.94
N GLN A 917 -4.27 8.78 46.75
CA GLN A 917 -5.19 8.37 45.70
C GLN A 917 -4.72 8.87 44.31
N PRO A 918 -4.44 7.96 43.35
CA PRO A 918 -4.07 8.36 41.99
C PRO A 918 -5.27 8.94 41.23
N ALA A 919 -5.00 9.75 40.21
CA ALA A 919 -6.01 10.26 39.31
C ALA A 919 -6.53 9.16 38.36
N THR A 920 -7.79 9.25 37.95
CA THR A 920 -8.40 8.40 36.92
C THR A 920 -8.54 9.17 35.61
N TYR A 921 -8.47 8.46 34.48
CA TYR A 921 -8.46 9.08 33.16
C TYR A 921 -9.24 8.28 32.12
N GLU A 922 -9.60 8.96 31.04
CA GLU A 922 -10.10 8.39 29.80
C GLU A 922 -9.12 8.70 28.65
N PRO A 923 -8.76 7.75 27.78
CA PRO A 923 -7.95 8.02 26.61
C PRO A 923 -8.65 9.01 25.67
N LEU A 924 -7.87 9.92 25.05
CA LEU A 924 -8.41 10.91 24.13
C LEU A 924 -7.81 10.73 22.73
N LEU A 925 -8.68 10.52 21.74
CA LEU A 925 -8.28 10.51 20.32
C LEU A 925 -8.27 11.94 19.77
N LEU A 926 -7.10 12.43 19.38
CA LEU A 926 -6.93 13.72 18.71
C LEU A 926 -6.51 13.52 17.26
N GLY A 927 -7.11 14.30 16.36
CA GLY A 927 -6.63 14.41 14.98
C GLY A 927 -5.24 15.06 14.93
N ILE A 928 -4.45 14.70 13.91
CA ILE A 928 -3.05 15.15 13.79
C ILE A 928 -2.88 16.67 13.91
N THR A 929 -3.78 17.49 13.34
CA THR A 929 -3.67 18.96 13.45
C THR A 929 -3.85 19.47 14.89
N LYS A 930 -4.74 18.84 15.66
CA LYS A 930 -4.96 19.22 17.06
C LYS A 930 -3.84 18.68 17.95
N ALA A 931 -3.36 17.47 17.67
CA ALA A 931 -2.26 16.86 18.39
C ALA A 931 -0.99 17.72 18.29
N SER A 932 -0.62 18.20 17.10
CA SER A 932 0.59 19.03 16.89
C SER A 932 0.52 20.40 17.59
N LEU A 933 -0.66 21.03 17.63
CA LEU A 933 -0.86 22.30 18.35
C LEU A 933 -0.80 22.14 19.87
N SER A 934 -1.05 20.94 20.38
CA SER A 934 -1.09 20.62 21.82
C SER A 934 0.24 20.06 22.36
N THR A 935 1.32 20.19 21.60
CA THR A 935 2.67 19.75 22.00
C THR A 935 3.19 20.56 23.20
N ASP A 936 4.05 19.95 24.01
CA ASP A 936 4.63 20.60 25.19
C ASP A 936 5.52 21.79 24.82
N SER A 937 6.32 21.66 23.74
CA SER A 937 7.12 22.76 23.21
C SER A 937 6.26 23.82 22.51
N PHE A 938 6.19 25.00 23.10
CA PHE A 938 5.55 26.14 22.47
C PHE A 938 6.35 26.67 21.27
N ILE A 939 7.68 26.47 21.22
CA ILE A 939 8.53 26.88 20.08
C ILE A 939 8.17 26.02 18.86
N SER A 940 8.07 24.71 19.05
CA SER A 940 7.65 23.78 18.00
C SER A 940 6.23 24.08 17.53
N ALA A 941 5.27 24.22 18.45
CA ALA A 941 3.87 24.54 18.13
C ALA A 941 3.74 25.89 17.38
N ALA A 942 4.46 26.93 17.80
CA ALA A 942 4.42 28.27 17.19
C ALA A 942 4.92 28.28 15.73
N SER A 943 5.81 27.36 15.36
CA SER A 943 6.34 27.21 14.00
C SER A 943 5.35 26.53 13.03
N PHE A 944 4.30 25.88 13.56
CA PHE A 944 3.33 25.14 12.76
C PHE A 944 2.22 26.04 12.22
N GLN A 945 1.26 26.42 13.08
CA GLN A 945 0.07 27.23 12.78
C GLN A 945 -0.39 27.98 14.04
N GLU A 946 -1.28 28.97 13.87
CA GLU A 946 -1.87 29.75 14.99
C GLU A 946 -0.83 30.40 15.93
N THR A 947 0.32 30.83 15.40
CA THR A 947 1.48 31.36 16.16
C THR A 947 1.08 32.38 17.24
N THR A 948 0.20 33.34 16.91
CA THR A 948 -0.26 34.36 17.86
C THR A 948 -0.94 33.75 19.07
N LYS A 949 -1.81 32.76 18.87
CA LYS A 949 -2.55 32.08 19.93
C LYS A 949 -1.62 31.27 20.83
N VAL A 950 -0.73 30.49 20.22
CA VAL A 950 0.27 29.68 20.94
C VAL A 950 1.16 30.56 21.82
N LEU A 951 1.70 31.66 21.27
CA LEU A 951 2.55 32.57 22.03
C LEU A 951 1.79 33.34 23.12
N THR A 952 0.52 33.67 22.90
CA THR A 952 -0.32 34.33 23.92
C THR A 952 -0.59 33.38 25.10
N GLU A 953 -0.88 32.11 24.83
CA GLU A 953 -1.08 31.10 25.87
C GLU A 953 0.22 30.80 26.63
N ALA A 954 1.33 30.64 25.91
CA ALA A 954 2.64 30.38 26.51
C ALA A 954 3.11 31.55 27.39
N SER A 955 2.91 32.80 26.94
CA SER A 955 3.25 34.00 27.74
C SER A 955 2.34 34.17 28.95
N SER A 956 1.02 33.93 28.80
CA SER A 956 0.07 34.01 29.92
C SER A 956 0.35 32.96 31.00
N SER A 957 0.82 31.78 30.58
CA SER A 957 1.14 30.66 31.48
C SER A 957 2.59 30.65 31.97
N ALA A 958 3.41 31.60 31.50
CA ALA A 958 4.87 31.63 31.72
C ALA A 958 5.55 30.27 31.43
N LYS A 959 5.17 29.62 30.32
CA LYS A 959 5.72 28.31 29.92
C LYS A 959 7.24 28.39 29.69
N VAL A 960 7.94 27.35 30.13
CA VAL A 960 9.39 27.16 29.93
C VAL A 960 9.58 25.98 28.98
N ASP A 961 10.40 26.17 27.94
CA ASP A 961 10.70 25.14 26.95
C ASP A 961 12.08 24.52 27.24
N ASN A 962 12.13 23.19 27.29
CA ASN A 962 13.33 22.42 27.63
C ASN A 962 14.13 21.95 26.40
N LEU A 963 13.72 22.31 25.17
CA LEU A 963 14.42 22.00 23.92
C LEU A 963 14.68 20.50 23.73
N ARG A 964 13.68 19.66 24.02
CA ARG A 964 13.79 18.19 23.92
C ARG A 964 13.41 17.66 22.54
N GLY A 965 12.67 18.44 21.74
CA GLY A 965 12.24 18.07 20.40
C GLY A 965 13.29 18.37 19.32
N LEU A 966 13.08 17.85 18.12
CA LEU A 966 13.97 18.15 16.98
C LEU A 966 13.83 19.61 16.53
N LYS A 967 12.59 20.09 16.42
CA LYS A 967 12.28 21.37 15.78
C LYS A 967 12.79 22.56 16.55
N GLU A 968 12.68 22.54 17.87
CA GLU A 968 13.24 23.59 18.72
C GLU A 968 14.75 23.71 18.54
N ASN A 969 15.47 22.57 18.53
CA ASN A 969 16.92 22.56 18.36
C ASN A 969 17.34 23.06 16.98
N VAL A 970 16.60 22.71 15.92
CA VAL A 970 16.82 23.27 14.58
C VAL A 970 16.64 24.79 14.57
N ILE A 971 15.56 25.31 15.16
CA ILE A 971 15.28 26.75 15.21
C ILE A 971 16.36 27.50 16.01
N MET A 972 16.83 26.91 17.10
CA MET A 972 17.86 27.49 17.96
C MET A 972 19.29 27.29 17.43
N GLY A 973 19.48 26.57 16.31
CA GLY A 973 20.79 26.29 15.72
C GLY A 973 21.65 25.32 16.55
N ARG A 974 21.01 24.40 17.28
CA ARG A 974 21.67 23.36 18.09
C ARG A 974 21.63 22.00 17.37
N LEU A 975 22.46 21.07 17.86
CA LEU A 975 22.37 19.67 17.44
C LEU A 975 21.00 19.09 17.81
N ILE A 976 20.39 18.36 16.88
CA ILE A 976 19.11 17.69 17.12
C ILE A 976 19.29 16.49 18.06
N PRO A 977 18.34 16.19 18.96
CA PRO A 977 18.39 15.06 19.90
C PRO A 977 18.05 13.73 19.20
N ALA A 978 18.61 13.51 18.01
CA ALA A 978 18.46 12.30 17.21
C ALA A 978 19.73 12.06 16.39
N GLY A 979 19.92 10.82 15.93
CA GLY A 979 21.10 10.41 15.16
C GLY A 979 22.39 10.70 15.92
N THR A 980 23.31 11.43 15.27
CA THR A 980 24.61 11.82 15.83
C THR A 980 24.48 12.73 17.06
N GLY A 981 23.43 13.56 17.14
CA GLY A 981 23.21 14.46 18.28
C GLY A 981 22.62 13.78 19.52
N PHE A 982 22.03 12.58 19.38
CA PHE A 982 21.49 11.81 20.51
C PHE A 982 22.59 11.47 21.54
N LEU A 983 23.74 10.99 21.06
CA LEU A 983 24.89 10.60 21.89
C LEU A 983 25.51 11.76 22.68
N THR A 984 25.33 13.01 22.22
CA THR A 984 25.84 14.20 22.91
C THR A 984 24.92 14.75 23.99
N VAL A 985 23.62 14.40 23.97
CA VAL A 985 22.62 14.90 24.92
C VAL A 985 22.56 14.04 26.18
N ASP A 986 22.63 12.71 26.06
CA ASP A 986 22.65 11.78 27.21
C ASP A 986 23.81 12.07 28.18
N ASN A 987 24.94 12.59 27.69
CA ASN A 987 26.10 12.96 28.52
C ASN A 987 25.92 14.27 29.31
N LYS A 988 24.81 15.01 29.16
CA LYS A 988 24.56 16.29 29.85
C LYS A 988 23.54 16.22 30.98
N GLU A 989 22.88 15.08 31.23
CA GLU A 989 21.92 14.94 32.35
C GLU A 989 22.59 14.73 33.73
N GLY A 990 23.88 15.00 33.87
CA GLY A 990 24.52 15.25 35.16
C GLY A 990 24.82 16.74 35.34
N PRO A 991 24.50 17.38 36.49
CA PRO A 991 24.93 18.75 36.73
C PRO A 991 26.46 18.77 36.89
N LEU A 992 27.18 19.06 35.81
CA LEU A 992 28.59 19.42 35.88
C LEU A 992 28.66 20.89 36.31
N GLU A 993 28.78 21.11 37.61
CA GLU A 993 29.36 22.34 38.14
C GLU A 993 30.77 22.48 37.54
N VAL A 994 30.91 23.42 36.60
CA VAL A 994 32.21 23.81 36.08
C VAL A 994 32.83 24.77 37.08
N GLU A 995 33.52 24.24 38.09
CA GLU A 995 34.51 25.05 38.81
C GLU A 995 35.71 25.28 37.87
N GLY A 996 35.98 26.55 37.60
CA GLY A 996 37.10 26.98 36.78
C GLY A 996 38.43 26.61 37.43
N GLY A 997 39.13 25.64 36.84
CA GLY A 997 40.51 25.28 37.14
C GLY A 997 41.33 25.26 35.86
N ASP A 998 42.18 26.27 35.73
CA ASP A 998 43.22 26.38 34.70
C ASP A 998 44.19 25.19 34.81
N MET A 999 44.38 24.40 33.74
CA MET A 999 45.64 23.73 33.41
C MET A 999 45.57 23.02 32.05
N GLY A 1000 46.53 23.35 31.17
CA GLY A 1000 46.72 22.71 29.87
C GLY A 1000 47.28 21.30 29.97
N GLY A 1001 46.79 20.42 29.09
CA GLY A 1001 47.32 19.08 28.88
C GLY A 1001 46.32 18.23 28.10
N ARG A 1002 46.62 17.91 26.83
CA ARG A 1002 45.83 16.98 26.02
C ARG A 1002 46.08 15.55 26.50
N GLU A 1003 45.07 14.91 27.07
CA GLU A 1003 44.96 13.44 27.11
C GLU A 1003 43.64 13.01 26.47
N THR A 1004 43.75 12.27 25.38
CA THR A 1004 42.64 11.57 24.70
C THR A 1004 42.23 10.37 25.54
N VAL A 1005 41.06 10.44 26.18
CA VAL A 1005 40.43 9.30 26.86
C VAL A 1005 39.68 8.48 25.81
N VAL A 1006 40.18 7.27 25.53
CA VAL A 1006 39.46 6.23 24.78
C VAL A 1006 38.61 5.47 25.78
N VAL A 1007 37.27 5.57 25.66
CA VAL A 1007 36.33 4.77 26.45
C VAL A 1007 35.89 3.56 25.64
N VAL A 1008 36.26 2.37 26.11
CA VAL A 1008 35.72 1.09 25.64
C VAL A 1008 34.42 0.81 26.42
N PRO A 1009 33.30 0.46 25.78
CA PRO A 1009 32.07 0.14 26.50
C PRO A 1009 32.22 -1.17 27.28
N GLY A 1010 31.94 -1.13 28.58
CA GLY A 1010 32.06 -2.25 29.51
C GLY A 1010 31.06 -3.36 29.19
N GLY A 1011 31.58 -4.57 28.96
CA GLY A 1011 30.79 -5.79 28.87
C GLY A 1011 30.36 -6.28 30.25
N GLY A 1012 29.07 -6.59 30.37
CA GLY A 1012 28.48 -7.25 31.53
C GLY A 1012 29.04 -8.66 31.73
N SER A 1013 29.18 -9.04 33.00
CA SER A 1013 29.64 -10.33 33.47
C SER A 1013 28.74 -11.48 33.00
N ALA A 1014 29.27 -12.39 32.18
CA ALA A 1014 28.77 -13.74 32.05
C ALA A 1014 29.93 -14.73 32.25
N ALA A 1015 29.82 -15.54 33.30
CA ALA A 1015 30.80 -16.55 33.65
C ALA A 1015 30.74 -17.74 32.69
N GLY A 1016 31.91 -18.19 32.24
CA GLY A 1016 32.19 -19.58 31.88
C GLY A 1016 31.99 -19.99 30.42
N GLN A 1017 33.07 -19.97 29.62
CA GLN A 1017 33.75 -21.17 29.10
C GLN A 1017 34.83 -20.75 28.10
N SER A 1018 36.05 -21.18 28.37
CA SER A 1018 37.25 -20.93 27.59
C SER A 1018 37.31 -21.81 26.35
N HIS A 1019 37.38 -21.21 25.16
CA HIS A 1019 38.00 -21.83 24.00
C HIS A 1019 38.95 -20.83 23.32
N HIS A 1020 40.24 -21.16 23.40
CA HIS A 1020 41.33 -20.58 22.63
C HIS A 1020 41.05 -20.66 21.13
N PHE A 1021 41.17 -19.56 20.40
CA PHE A 1021 41.72 -19.56 19.04
C PHE A 1021 42.49 -18.27 18.80
N ASP A 1022 43.75 -18.47 18.43
CA ASP A 1022 44.78 -17.45 18.26
C ASP A 1022 44.50 -16.53 17.08
N ALA A 1023 44.97 -15.30 17.25
CA ALA A 1023 45.06 -14.25 16.25
C ALA A 1023 46.07 -14.60 15.16
N GLU A 1024 45.78 -14.25 13.91
CA GLU A 1024 46.79 -13.71 13.00
C GLU A 1024 46.11 -12.79 11.98
N LEU A 1025 46.47 -11.50 12.09
CA LEU A 1025 46.12 -10.38 11.23
C LEU A 1025 47.20 -10.24 10.15
N SER A 1026 46.77 -9.99 8.90
CA SER A 1026 47.48 -9.15 7.94
C SER A 1026 46.49 -8.44 7.04
#